data_AF-A0A7X3SII8-F1
#
_entry.id   AF-A0A7X3SII8-F1
#
_cell.length_a   1.000
_cell.length_b   1.000
_cell.length_c   1.000
_cell.angle_alpha   90.00
_cell.angle_beta   90.00
_cell.angle_gamma   90.00
#
_symmetry.space_group_name_H-M   'P 1'
#
loop_
_entity.id
_entity.type
_entity.pdbx_description
1 polymer ?
#
loop_
_entity_poly.entity_id
_entity_poly.type
_entity_poly.pdbx_seq_one_letter_code
_entity_poly.pdbx_strand_id
1 'polypeptide(L)'
;MLKTVVKKGSYQDSVVLMLLTNEISTIEGVKKVSIMMATPANKDIFKQSGLDTDELMSASANDMVVVADIDDDSLLDTIMEQVEVFLKKQSAASEGKKGAESVKSWDKALAKMPEANLAVISIPGAYAALEADRALDEGLNVFMFSDNVTIEDEKALKEKAHAKGLAVMGPDCGTGIIQSVPVAFTNNVAPGSIGIIGASGTGIQELTTIIDRLGEGVTNAIGIGGRDLNAKIGGITMMDMIDAMEDDDAVKVLVIVSKPPAKEVRDMISDRLSDFSKPVVTLFVGEKPEYHEENFYHAYTLDEAARLAVSLVRGKDVPEAEIELDESTFYKAEDKKTIKAYYSGGTLANEAAMLIKDAMNCEVPPEDIEGYMLQLDGNVVVDLGDDAYTQGKPHPMIDPAKRIECMQEAVDDESTGVVLLDIMLGYGSHADMAGSLIPTIKDLQAKADAAGRKVFFIATVCGTRRDYQGYDDAVNKLKEAGVIVCENNKLACRTAIRAIGRDFDEPAKEIRPKKVVEVTKAAPSEKLRELLSAKPRIINIGLKSFAEVVEQFGCEVVQYDWMPPAGGNVELIKTLNFLRNYEGIDELNRAVIAKVVASQPVLKDNVRAKEVIPEFAENGGKVILHAGPPVAYENMPDPMQGSCVGAVMFEEWAATEEEARKMLEGGEIKFIPCHHCNAVGPMGGITSPNMAVFVVENEAGGNKAYCTMNEGIGKVLRFGAYDEEVVNRLRWMRDVLGPTLGKALRSMENGLAINPLIAKAVAMGDEFHQRNIAASLAFLKEVAPIITAMEMDEKDRYDVIKFLADTDQFFLNIMMATGKAVMDDARKDTDGTIVTAMCRNGYEFGIRIAGMGDEWFTGPVNTPQGLYFTGYDAEDACPDMGDSAITETFGVGGMAMIAAPAVTRFVGAGGYEDALRTSNEMTEICIDRNPNFTVPTWNFQGICLGIDARLVVEKGITPVINTGIANKVAGRGQIGAGTVHPPIECFEKAVKAYAKKLGFEA
;
A
#
# COMPACT_ATOMS: atom_id res chain seq x y z
N MET A 1 5.20 -25.16 -19.29
CA MET A 1 6.20 -24.08 -19.48
C MET A 1 5.82 -22.96 -18.55
N LEU A 2 6.77 -22.45 -17.77
CA LEU A 2 6.53 -21.34 -16.85
C LEU A 2 6.42 -20.02 -17.62
N LYS A 3 5.34 -19.28 -17.38
CA LYS A 3 5.11 -17.93 -17.89
C LYS A 3 4.78 -17.00 -16.74
N THR A 4 5.35 -15.80 -16.77
CA THR A 4 5.12 -14.76 -15.76
C THR A 4 4.63 -13.49 -16.42
N VAL A 5 3.56 -12.91 -15.89
CA VAL A 5 3.08 -11.58 -16.27
C VAL A 5 2.99 -10.72 -15.01
N VAL A 6 3.67 -9.58 -15.03
CA VAL A 6 3.67 -8.60 -13.93
C VAL A 6 2.79 -7.41 -14.32
N LYS A 7 1.66 -7.21 -13.63
CA LYS A 7 0.85 -6.00 -13.74
C LYS A 7 1.33 -4.99 -12.70
N LYS A 8 2.19 -4.06 -13.13
CA LYS A 8 2.81 -3.06 -12.25
C LYS A 8 1.79 -2.11 -11.62
N GLY A 9 1.95 -1.84 -10.33
CA GLY A 9 1.09 -0.92 -9.56
C GLY A 9 -0.39 -1.34 -9.49
N SER A 10 -0.71 -2.58 -9.87
CA SER A 10 -2.06 -3.13 -9.84
C SER A 10 -2.29 -3.86 -8.52
N TYR A 11 -2.33 -3.13 -7.41
CA TYR A 11 -2.66 -3.72 -6.12
C TYR A 11 -4.08 -4.29 -6.14
N GLN A 12 -4.22 -5.56 -5.76
CA GLN A 12 -5.48 -6.28 -5.71
C GLN A 12 -5.61 -7.01 -4.38
N ASP A 13 -6.85 -7.18 -3.95
CA ASP A 13 -7.23 -7.93 -2.76
C ASP A 13 -6.75 -9.39 -2.86
N SER A 14 -6.08 -9.89 -1.81
CA SER A 14 -5.51 -11.23 -1.82
C SER A 14 -6.58 -12.34 -1.90
N VAL A 15 -7.75 -12.14 -1.30
CA VAL A 15 -8.88 -13.08 -1.42
C VAL A 15 -9.40 -13.09 -2.85
N VAL A 16 -9.52 -11.91 -3.47
CA VAL A 16 -9.92 -11.78 -4.89
C VAL A 16 -8.92 -12.50 -5.79
N LEU A 17 -7.62 -12.33 -5.56
CA LEU A 17 -6.57 -13.01 -6.33
C LEU A 17 -6.52 -14.52 -6.11
N MET A 18 -6.85 -14.99 -4.90
CA MET A 18 -6.91 -16.43 -4.61
C MET A 18 -8.14 -17.10 -5.23
N LEU A 19 -9.31 -16.45 -5.18
CA LEU A 19 -10.50 -16.92 -5.91
C LEU A 19 -10.25 -16.96 -7.42
N LEU A 20 -9.60 -15.92 -7.94
CA LEU A 20 -9.17 -15.88 -9.33
C LEU A 20 -8.18 -17.00 -9.66
N THR A 21 -7.21 -17.26 -8.78
CA THR A 21 -6.27 -18.39 -8.94
C THR A 21 -7.02 -19.71 -9.05
N ASN A 22 -8.02 -19.95 -8.20
CA ASN A 22 -8.85 -21.15 -8.25
C ASN A 22 -9.63 -21.24 -9.56
N GLU A 23 -10.28 -20.16 -10.01
CA GLU A 23 -11.02 -20.14 -11.27
C GLU A 23 -10.10 -20.46 -12.47
N ILE A 24 -8.92 -19.81 -12.54
CA ILE A 24 -7.95 -20.04 -13.61
C ILE A 24 -7.36 -21.46 -13.55
N SER A 25 -7.21 -22.04 -12.35
CA SER A 25 -6.68 -23.40 -12.20
C SER A 25 -7.57 -24.48 -12.82
N THR A 26 -8.84 -24.16 -13.09
CA THR A 26 -9.78 -25.10 -13.74
C THR A 26 -9.68 -25.13 -15.26
N ILE A 27 -8.88 -24.25 -15.88
CA ILE A 27 -8.70 -24.19 -17.33
C ILE A 27 -7.89 -25.41 -17.80
N GLU A 28 -8.42 -26.14 -18.79
CA GLU A 28 -7.74 -27.28 -19.40
C GLU A 28 -6.39 -26.85 -20.03
N GLY A 29 -5.31 -27.55 -19.69
CA GLY A 29 -3.94 -27.21 -20.12
C GLY A 29 -3.15 -26.32 -19.15
N VAL A 30 -3.77 -25.86 -18.06
CA VAL A 30 -3.07 -25.24 -16.92
C VAL A 30 -2.68 -26.33 -15.92
N LYS A 31 -1.37 -26.55 -15.70
CA LYS A 31 -0.88 -27.53 -14.72
C LYS A 31 -0.83 -26.96 -13.32
N LYS A 32 -0.33 -25.72 -13.22
CA LYS A 32 -0.25 -24.94 -11.99
C LYS A 32 -0.41 -23.47 -12.36
N VAL A 33 -1.10 -22.73 -11.50
CA VAL A 33 -1.18 -21.28 -11.61
C VAL A 33 -1.23 -20.68 -10.21
N SER A 34 -0.61 -19.53 -10.04
CA SER A 34 -0.78 -18.70 -8.85
C SER A 34 -0.80 -17.24 -9.27
N ILE A 35 -1.79 -16.53 -8.73
CA ILE A 35 -2.00 -15.11 -8.97
C ILE A 35 -2.00 -14.44 -7.61
N MET A 36 -0.98 -13.62 -7.35
CA MET A 36 -0.77 -12.99 -6.04
C MET A 36 -0.07 -11.64 -6.18
N MET A 37 -0.13 -10.81 -5.15
CA MET A 37 0.74 -9.64 -5.03
C MET A 37 2.20 -10.10 -4.84
N ALA A 38 3.18 -9.41 -5.43
CA ALA A 38 4.61 -9.74 -5.32
C ALA A 38 5.25 -9.32 -3.98
N THR A 39 4.55 -9.55 -2.87
CA THR A 39 5.08 -9.32 -1.52
C THR A 39 6.22 -10.29 -1.23
N PRO A 40 7.17 -9.96 -0.33
CA PRO A 40 8.24 -10.88 0.06
C PRO A 40 7.73 -12.27 0.48
N ALA A 41 6.66 -12.33 1.29
CA ALA A 41 6.04 -13.58 1.72
C ALA A 41 5.48 -14.39 0.54
N ASN A 42 4.76 -13.74 -0.38
CA ASN A 42 4.18 -14.42 -1.55
C ASN A 42 5.25 -14.91 -2.52
N LYS A 43 6.36 -14.18 -2.68
CA LYS A 43 7.51 -14.65 -3.46
C LYS A 43 8.06 -15.96 -2.92
N ASP A 44 8.08 -16.14 -1.60
CA ASP A 44 8.48 -17.42 -1.01
C ASP A 44 7.44 -18.53 -1.25
N ILE A 45 6.15 -18.20 -1.27
CA ILE A 45 5.07 -19.14 -1.67
C ILE A 45 5.25 -19.61 -3.12
N PHE A 46 5.55 -18.69 -4.06
CA PHE A 46 5.84 -19.05 -5.45
C PHE A 46 7.05 -19.99 -5.56
N LYS A 47 8.14 -19.71 -4.83
CA LYS A 47 9.32 -20.59 -4.79
C LYS A 47 8.99 -21.97 -4.27
N GLN A 48 8.27 -22.06 -3.14
CA GLN A 48 7.86 -23.35 -2.56
C GLN A 48 6.95 -24.14 -3.51
N SER A 49 6.16 -23.45 -4.33
CA SER A 49 5.25 -24.04 -5.30
C SER A 49 5.92 -24.47 -6.62
N GLY A 50 7.21 -24.13 -6.81
CA GLY A 50 7.97 -24.35 -8.04
C GLY A 50 7.55 -23.41 -9.18
N LEU A 51 7.13 -22.20 -8.84
CA LEU A 51 6.67 -21.14 -9.75
C LEU A 51 7.61 -19.92 -9.70
N ASP A 52 8.91 -20.12 -9.48
CA ASP A 52 9.89 -19.05 -9.42
C ASP A 52 10.40 -18.62 -10.80
N THR A 53 10.46 -17.31 -11.01
CA THR A 53 11.00 -16.67 -12.23
C THR A 53 11.75 -15.39 -11.88
N ASP A 54 12.71 -14.99 -12.71
CA ASP A 54 13.47 -13.74 -12.51
C ASP A 54 12.53 -12.52 -12.55
N GLU A 55 11.52 -12.54 -13.41
CA GLU A 55 10.51 -11.50 -13.52
C GLU A 55 9.72 -11.33 -12.22
N LEU A 56 9.27 -12.43 -11.59
CA LEU A 56 8.61 -12.40 -10.28
C LEU A 56 9.54 -11.82 -9.21
N MET A 57 10.81 -12.25 -9.19
CA MET A 57 11.76 -11.81 -8.17
C MET A 57 12.06 -10.31 -8.27
N SER A 58 11.98 -9.74 -9.48
CA SER A 58 12.13 -8.30 -9.75
C SER A 58 10.88 -7.45 -9.44
N ALA A 59 9.70 -8.05 -9.32
CA ALA A 59 8.45 -7.33 -9.06
C ALA A 59 8.39 -6.75 -7.64
N SER A 60 7.70 -5.63 -7.45
CA SER A 60 7.51 -5.00 -6.14
C SER A 60 6.28 -5.52 -5.40
N ALA A 61 6.14 -5.24 -4.10
CA ALA A 61 4.95 -5.64 -3.34
C ALA A 61 3.64 -5.00 -3.85
N ASN A 62 3.74 -3.96 -4.67
CA ASN A 62 2.62 -3.25 -5.29
C ASN A 62 2.18 -3.87 -6.62
N ASP A 63 2.89 -4.89 -7.12
CA ASP A 63 2.64 -5.50 -8.42
C ASP A 63 1.85 -6.79 -8.26
N MET A 64 0.79 -6.96 -9.04
CA MET A 64 0.10 -8.23 -9.17
C MET A 64 0.85 -9.10 -10.18
N VAL A 65 1.15 -10.34 -9.80
CA VAL A 65 1.89 -11.27 -10.65
C VAL A 65 1.03 -12.49 -10.94
N VAL A 66 0.96 -12.86 -12.20
CA VAL A 66 0.37 -14.11 -12.69
C VAL A 66 1.53 -15.02 -13.09
N VAL A 67 1.71 -16.13 -12.38
CA VAL A 67 2.66 -17.18 -12.77
C VAL A 67 1.90 -18.46 -13.07
N ALA A 68 2.05 -18.97 -14.29
CA ALA A 68 1.38 -20.18 -14.74
C ALA A 68 2.35 -21.17 -15.39
N ASP A 69 2.25 -22.44 -15.03
CA ASP A 69 2.82 -23.57 -15.76
C ASP A 69 1.76 -24.13 -16.71
N ILE A 70 1.93 -23.83 -18.00
CA ILE A 70 0.95 -24.13 -19.06
C ILE A 70 1.54 -25.07 -20.12
N ASP A 71 0.68 -25.88 -20.73
CA ASP A 71 1.08 -26.79 -21.80
C ASP A 71 1.41 -26.09 -23.13
N ASP A 72 0.79 -24.93 -23.39
CA ASP A 72 0.90 -24.18 -24.65
C ASP A 72 0.95 -22.67 -24.39
N ASP A 73 1.82 -21.96 -25.12
CA ASP A 73 2.01 -20.50 -24.98
C ASP A 73 0.75 -19.68 -25.31
N SER A 74 -0.13 -20.19 -26.18
CA SER A 74 -1.39 -19.53 -26.55
C SER A 74 -2.41 -19.46 -25.41
N LEU A 75 -2.24 -20.29 -24.37
CA LEU A 75 -3.09 -20.25 -23.18
C LEU A 75 -2.84 -18.99 -22.33
N LEU A 76 -1.68 -18.34 -22.46
CA LEU A 76 -1.37 -17.15 -21.68
C LEU A 76 -2.36 -16.01 -21.97
N ASP A 77 -2.70 -15.79 -23.24
CA ASP A 77 -3.67 -14.76 -23.64
C ASP A 77 -5.07 -15.08 -23.07
N THR A 78 -5.46 -16.36 -23.06
CA THR A 78 -6.74 -16.81 -22.49
C THR A 78 -6.78 -16.61 -20.98
N ILE A 79 -5.70 -16.93 -20.27
CA ILE A 79 -5.55 -16.68 -18.83
C ILE A 79 -5.68 -15.18 -18.56
N MET A 80 -4.95 -14.34 -19.30
CA MET A 80 -4.97 -12.90 -19.09
C MET A 80 -6.33 -12.27 -19.42
N GLU A 81 -7.05 -12.78 -20.43
CA GLU A 81 -8.42 -12.35 -20.73
C GLU A 81 -9.38 -12.70 -19.59
N GLN A 82 -9.31 -13.93 -19.05
CA GLN A 82 -10.10 -14.37 -17.90
C GLN A 82 -9.80 -13.52 -16.65
N VAL A 83 -8.52 -13.24 -16.38
CA VAL A 83 -8.08 -12.34 -15.31
C VAL A 83 -8.72 -10.95 -15.47
N GLU A 84 -8.71 -10.39 -16.67
CA GLU A 84 -9.34 -9.09 -16.91
C GLU A 84 -10.86 -9.11 -16.78
N VAL A 85 -11.52 -10.17 -17.25
CA VAL A 85 -12.97 -10.35 -17.10
C VAL A 85 -13.35 -10.45 -15.62
N PHE A 86 -12.59 -11.21 -14.83
CA PHE A 86 -12.83 -11.36 -13.40
C PHE A 86 -12.66 -10.05 -12.65
N LEU A 87 -11.54 -9.34 -12.88
CA LEU A 87 -11.27 -8.04 -12.27
C LEU A 87 -12.30 -6.98 -12.71
N LYS A 88 -12.76 -7.03 -13.97
CA LYS A 88 -13.85 -6.16 -14.45
C LYS A 88 -15.20 -6.50 -13.81
N LYS A 89 -15.54 -7.77 -13.59
CA LYS A 89 -16.79 -8.17 -12.90
C LYS A 89 -16.79 -7.69 -11.45
N GLN A 90 -15.66 -7.83 -10.75
CA GLN A 90 -15.43 -7.25 -9.42
C GLN A 90 -15.65 -5.72 -9.44
N SER A 91 -15.08 -5.04 -10.43
CA SER A 91 -15.22 -3.59 -10.59
C SER A 91 -16.66 -3.17 -10.95
N ALA A 92 -17.34 -3.89 -11.84
CA ALA A 92 -18.70 -3.55 -12.31
C ALA A 92 -19.80 -3.81 -11.27
N ALA A 93 -19.62 -4.78 -10.37
CA ALA A 93 -20.48 -4.94 -9.20
C ALA A 93 -20.46 -3.70 -8.29
N SER A 94 -19.38 -2.90 -8.36
CA SER A 94 -19.19 -1.68 -7.56
C SER A 94 -19.71 -0.38 -8.22
N GLU A 95 -19.95 -0.35 -9.53
CA GLU A 95 -20.42 0.88 -10.24
C GLU A 95 -21.94 1.14 -10.15
N GLY A 96 -22.74 0.13 -9.76
CA GLY A 96 -24.21 0.22 -9.74
C GLY A 96 -24.83 0.80 -8.47
N LYS A 97 -24.04 1.04 -7.42
CA LYS A 97 -24.48 1.62 -6.13
C LYS A 97 -23.62 2.84 -5.84
N LYS A 98 -24.15 3.86 -5.15
CA LYS A 98 -23.31 4.90 -4.52
C LYS A 98 -22.42 4.17 -3.50
N GLY A 99 -21.26 3.69 -3.93
CA GLY A 99 -20.31 3.01 -3.05
C GLY A 99 -19.51 4.02 -2.24
N ALA A 100 -18.98 3.57 -1.11
CA ALA A 100 -18.03 4.31 -0.28
C ALA A 100 -16.97 5.04 -1.14
N GLU A 101 -16.81 6.34 -0.87
CA GLU A 101 -15.88 7.19 -1.61
C GLU A 101 -14.44 6.78 -1.25
N SER A 102 -13.64 6.44 -2.28
CA SER A 102 -12.29 5.94 -2.10
C SER A 102 -11.26 7.07 -1.97
N VAL A 103 -10.31 6.90 -1.06
CA VAL A 103 -9.13 7.74 -0.87
C VAL A 103 -7.86 6.89 -0.83
N LYS A 104 -6.71 7.52 -1.07
CA LYS A 104 -5.40 6.84 -1.13
C LYS A 104 -4.44 7.22 0.01
N SER A 105 -4.90 8.00 0.97
CA SER A 105 -4.09 8.39 2.12
C SER A 105 -4.96 8.71 3.34
N TRP A 106 -4.38 8.54 4.52
CA TRP A 106 -4.97 8.97 5.78
C TRP A 106 -5.37 10.44 5.80
N ASP A 107 -4.53 11.36 5.31
CA ASP A 107 -4.86 12.79 5.34
C ASP A 107 -6.13 13.09 4.55
N LYS A 108 -6.31 12.41 3.40
CA LYS A 108 -7.54 12.51 2.61
C LYS A 108 -8.71 11.85 3.33
N ALA A 109 -8.49 10.70 4.01
CA ALA A 109 -9.53 10.01 4.78
C ALA A 109 -10.04 10.88 5.95
N LEU A 110 -9.13 11.45 6.74
CA LEU A 110 -9.42 12.30 7.88
C LEU A 110 -9.98 13.66 7.47
N ALA A 111 -9.50 14.25 6.38
CA ALA A 111 -10.11 15.47 5.84
C ALA A 111 -11.54 15.23 5.35
N LYS A 112 -11.84 14.02 4.87
CA LYS A 112 -13.17 13.62 4.41
C LYS A 112 -14.11 13.31 5.55
N MET A 113 -13.63 12.62 6.59
CA MET A 113 -14.40 12.23 7.77
C MET A 113 -13.62 12.51 9.07
N PRO A 114 -13.57 13.80 9.50
CA PRO A 114 -12.86 14.21 10.71
C PRO A 114 -13.41 13.57 12.00
N GLU A 115 -14.68 13.17 12.00
CA GLU A 115 -15.39 12.55 13.13
C GLU A 115 -15.31 11.02 13.16
N ALA A 116 -14.48 10.39 12.32
CA ALA A 116 -14.26 8.95 12.34
C ALA A 116 -13.87 8.46 13.75
N ASN A 117 -14.44 7.35 14.18
CA ASN A 117 -14.23 6.81 15.54
C ASN A 117 -13.79 5.33 15.56
N LEU A 118 -13.74 4.67 14.39
CA LEU A 118 -13.30 3.29 14.23
C LEU A 118 -12.48 3.14 12.95
N ALA A 119 -11.31 2.50 13.04
CA ALA A 119 -10.55 1.99 11.91
C ALA A 119 -10.76 0.47 11.80
N VAL A 120 -11.19 -0.01 10.63
CA VAL A 120 -11.32 -1.45 10.33
C VAL A 120 -10.16 -1.84 9.42
N ILE A 121 -9.27 -2.72 9.91
CA ILE A 121 -7.99 -3.03 9.26
C ILE A 121 -7.96 -4.50 8.85
N SER A 122 -7.78 -4.72 7.54
CA SER A 122 -7.73 -6.04 6.89
C SER A 122 -6.63 -6.13 5.82
N ILE A 123 -5.49 -5.49 6.08
CA ILE A 123 -4.27 -5.53 5.25
C ILE A 123 -3.29 -6.60 5.76
N PRO A 124 -2.19 -6.93 5.04
CA PRO A 124 -1.23 -7.92 5.52
C PRO A 124 -0.64 -7.56 6.90
N GLY A 125 -0.49 -8.56 7.78
CA GLY A 125 -0.07 -8.40 9.18
C GLY A 125 1.19 -7.57 9.41
N ALA A 126 2.18 -7.75 8.53
CA ALA A 126 3.44 -7.00 8.56
C ALA A 126 3.27 -5.47 8.53
N TYR A 127 2.12 -4.97 8.06
CA TYR A 127 1.80 -3.54 7.99
C TYR A 127 0.62 -3.14 8.90
N ALA A 128 -0.23 -4.10 9.29
CA ALA A 128 -1.44 -3.83 10.07
C ALA A 128 -1.16 -3.17 11.42
N ALA A 129 -0.07 -3.56 12.10
CA ALA A 129 0.32 -2.96 13.37
C ALA A 129 0.63 -1.46 13.24
N LEU A 130 1.29 -1.06 12.16
CA LEU A 130 1.67 0.33 11.92
C LEU A 130 0.47 1.21 11.59
N GLU A 131 -0.47 0.69 10.78
CA GLU A 131 -1.70 1.42 10.48
C GLU A 131 -2.63 1.51 11.70
N ALA A 132 -2.65 0.49 12.57
CA ALA A 132 -3.35 0.57 13.84
C ALA A 132 -2.72 1.57 14.81
N ASP A 133 -1.39 1.59 14.89
CA ASP A 133 -0.66 2.56 15.70
C ASP A 133 -1.01 4.00 15.28
N ARG A 134 -1.06 4.24 13.97
CA ARG A 134 -1.50 5.51 13.37
C ARG A 134 -2.97 5.82 13.68
N ALA A 135 -3.88 4.85 13.53
CA ALA A 135 -5.30 5.05 13.87
C ALA A 135 -5.49 5.49 15.33
N LEU A 136 -4.72 4.91 16.26
CA LEU A 136 -4.72 5.30 17.67
C LEU A 136 -4.15 6.70 17.90
N ASP A 137 -3.21 7.17 17.07
CA ASP A 137 -2.71 8.56 17.09
C ASP A 137 -3.75 9.58 16.66
N GLU A 138 -4.55 9.22 15.67
CA GLU A 138 -5.68 10.02 15.21
C GLU A 138 -6.91 9.89 16.13
N GLY A 139 -6.83 9.03 17.15
CA GLY A 139 -7.82 8.92 18.21
C GLY A 139 -9.01 8.01 17.89
N LEU A 140 -8.84 7.06 16.96
CA LEU A 140 -9.83 6.07 16.54
C LEU A 140 -9.65 4.75 17.32
N ASN A 141 -10.76 4.06 17.60
CA ASN A 141 -10.69 2.64 18.01
C ASN A 141 -10.24 1.78 16.81
N VAL A 142 -9.75 0.58 17.05
CA VAL A 142 -9.27 -0.31 15.99
C VAL A 142 -9.99 -1.65 16.05
N PHE A 143 -10.55 -2.08 14.92
CA PHE A 143 -10.94 -3.45 14.65
C PHE A 143 -9.94 -4.05 13.66
N MET A 144 -9.10 -4.98 14.12
CA MET A 144 -8.02 -5.57 13.34
C MET A 144 -8.38 -7.02 12.99
N PHE A 145 -8.91 -7.17 11.77
CA PHE A 145 -9.10 -8.48 11.15
C PHE A 145 -7.77 -9.13 10.78
N SER A 146 -6.79 -8.31 10.39
CA SER A 146 -5.45 -8.76 10.03
C SER A 146 -4.83 -9.70 11.07
N ASP A 147 -4.33 -10.82 10.60
CA ASP A 147 -3.50 -11.75 11.36
C ASP A 147 -2.00 -11.54 11.05
N ASN A 148 -1.09 -12.37 11.58
CA ASN A 148 0.37 -12.28 11.42
C ASN A 148 0.98 -10.99 11.99
N VAL A 149 0.41 -10.51 13.09
CA VAL A 149 0.95 -9.42 13.92
C VAL A 149 1.69 -10.03 15.12
N THR A 150 2.83 -9.47 15.49
CA THR A 150 3.64 -10.00 16.60
C THR A 150 2.94 -9.82 17.95
N ILE A 151 3.31 -10.62 18.95
CA ILE A 151 2.75 -10.49 20.31
C ILE A 151 3.18 -9.16 20.93
N GLU A 152 4.39 -8.72 20.63
CA GLU A 152 4.97 -7.47 21.09
C GLU A 152 4.19 -6.26 20.55
N ASP A 153 3.88 -6.26 19.24
CA ASP A 153 3.07 -5.22 18.62
C ASP A 153 1.63 -5.22 19.14
N GLU A 154 1.00 -6.41 19.24
CA GLU A 154 -0.35 -6.52 19.81
C GLU A 154 -0.42 -5.91 21.21
N LYS A 155 0.54 -6.27 22.07
CA LYS A 155 0.61 -5.74 23.43
C LYS A 155 0.78 -4.22 23.44
N ALA A 156 1.74 -3.71 22.68
CA ALA A 156 2.02 -2.28 22.61
C ALA A 156 0.80 -1.48 22.13
N LEU A 157 0.09 -1.99 21.12
CA LEU A 157 -1.14 -1.37 20.59
C LEU A 157 -2.26 -1.36 21.61
N LYS A 158 -2.51 -2.49 22.31
CA LYS A 158 -3.54 -2.57 23.34
C LYS A 158 -3.23 -1.68 24.55
N GLU A 159 -1.98 -1.63 24.99
CA GLU A 159 -1.53 -0.72 26.05
C GLU A 159 -1.69 0.76 25.63
N LYS A 160 -1.31 1.11 24.39
CA LYS A 160 -1.51 2.46 23.83
C LYS A 160 -2.99 2.83 23.77
N ALA A 161 -3.85 1.91 23.31
CA ALA A 161 -5.28 2.12 23.23
C ALA A 161 -5.90 2.36 24.61
N HIS A 162 -5.60 1.48 25.57
CA HIS A 162 -6.03 1.62 26.96
C HIS A 162 -5.63 2.98 27.55
N ALA A 163 -4.36 3.39 27.38
CA ALA A 163 -3.86 4.68 27.86
C ALA A 163 -4.56 5.89 27.22
N LYS A 164 -5.07 5.75 25.98
CA LYS A 164 -5.84 6.78 25.26
C LYS A 164 -7.35 6.69 25.47
N GLY A 165 -7.83 5.72 26.24
CA GLY A 165 -9.26 5.45 26.40
C GLY A 165 -9.90 4.95 25.10
N LEU A 166 -9.18 4.16 24.31
CA LEU A 166 -9.61 3.51 23.08
C LEU A 166 -9.51 2.00 23.24
N ALA A 167 -10.03 1.24 22.29
CA ALA A 167 -9.86 -0.21 22.24
C ALA A 167 -9.22 -0.68 20.92
N VAL A 168 -8.44 -1.76 21.03
CA VAL A 168 -7.97 -2.56 19.90
C VAL A 168 -8.62 -3.94 20.01
N MET A 169 -9.54 -4.20 19.08
CA MET A 169 -10.24 -5.47 18.87
C MET A 169 -9.44 -6.27 17.85
N GLY A 170 -8.60 -7.20 18.29
CA GLY A 170 -7.65 -7.92 17.45
C GLY A 170 -6.20 -7.77 17.93
N PRO A 171 -5.18 -8.22 17.17
CA PRO A 171 -5.21 -8.86 15.84
C PRO A 171 -5.99 -10.18 15.82
N ASP A 172 -6.21 -10.70 14.61
CA ASP A 172 -7.00 -11.91 14.38
C ASP A 172 -8.41 -11.81 14.99
N CYS A 173 -9.05 -10.65 14.80
CA CYS A 173 -10.44 -10.44 15.19
C CYS A 173 -11.36 -10.68 13.99
N GLY A 174 -11.76 -11.93 13.80
CA GLY A 174 -12.59 -12.35 12.67
C GLY A 174 -14.03 -11.79 12.68
N THR A 175 -14.61 -11.53 13.85
CA THR A 175 -16.05 -11.31 14.01
C THR A 175 -16.33 -10.15 14.96
N GLY A 176 -17.22 -9.23 14.56
CA GLY A 176 -17.78 -8.21 15.44
C GLY A 176 -19.18 -7.79 15.04
N ILE A 177 -19.99 -7.42 16.04
CA ILE A 177 -21.27 -6.73 15.87
C ILE A 177 -21.22 -5.50 16.77
N ILE A 178 -21.24 -4.30 16.20
CA ILE A 178 -21.18 -3.03 16.95
C ILE A 178 -22.44 -2.25 16.62
N GLN A 179 -23.30 -1.99 17.62
CA GLN A 179 -24.59 -1.32 17.40
C GLN A 179 -25.44 -1.98 16.29
N SER A 180 -25.50 -3.32 16.35
CA SER A 180 -26.15 -4.20 15.36
C SER A 180 -25.60 -4.09 13.93
N VAL A 181 -24.40 -3.50 13.78
CA VAL A 181 -23.68 -3.44 12.50
C VAL A 181 -22.71 -4.62 12.42
N PRO A 182 -22.81 -5.48 11.40
CA PRO A 182 -21.87 -6.55 11.17
C PRO A 182 -20.50 -6.02 10.70
N VAL A 183 -19.42 -6.42 11.36
CA VAL A 183 -18.03 -6.08 11.02
C VAL A 183 -17.24 -7.37 10.76
N ALA A 184 -16.55 -7.42 9.61
CA ALA A 184 -15.81 -8.57 9.10
C ALA A 184 -16.68 -9.83 8.86
N PHE A 185 -16.26 -11.00 9.37
CA PHE A 185 -16.96 -12.27 9.17
C PHE A 185 -18.01 -12.47 10.25
N THR A 186 -19.28 -12.21 9.92
CA THR A 186 -20.35 -12.18 10.91
C THR A 186 -21.74 -12.27 10.29
N ASN A 187 -22.75 -12.47 11.13
CA ASN A 187 -24.14 -12.72 10.73
C ASN A 187 -25.00 -11.46 10.90
N ASN A 188 -26.09 -11.38 10.12
CA ASN A 188 -27.13 -10.39 10.34
C ASN A 188 -28.07 -10.86 11.45
N VAL A 189 -28.02 -10.22 12.62
CA VAL A 189 -28.74 -10.66 13.82
C VAL A 189 -29.75 -9.59 14.27
N ALA A 190 -30.83 -10.02 14.93
CA ALA A 190 -31.75 -9.07 15.54
C ALA A 190 -31.04 -8.22 16.62
N PRO A 191 -31.36 -6.92 16.73
CA PRO A 191 -30.97 -6.10 17.88
C PRO A 191 -31.59 -6.66 19.16
N GLY A 192 -30.86 -6.61 20.28
CA GLY A 192 -31.37 -7.07 21.56
C GLY A 192 -30.43 -6.78 22.72
N SER A 193 -30.86 -7.16 23.92
CA SER A 193 -30.25 -6.72 25.18
C SER A 193 -29.14 -7.63 25.72
N ILE A 194 -28.71 -8.61 24.93
CA ILE A 194 -27.58 -9.48 25.29
C ILE A 194 -26.30 -8.85 24.72
N GLY A 195 -25.32 -8.61 25.58
CA GLY A 195 -23.97 -8.21 25.18
C GLY A 195 -23.05 -9.42 25.14
N ILE A 196 -22.17 -9.52 24.15
CA ILE A 196 -21.18 -10.60 24.06
C ILE A 196 -19.78 -10.00 23.95
N ILE A 197 -18.82 -10.54 24.71
CA ILE A 197 -17.39 -10.28 24.52
C ILE A 197 -16.71 -11.62 24.27
N GLY A 198 -15.90 -11.72 23.22
CA GLY A 198 -15.29 -13.00 22.89
C GLY A 198 -13.90 -12.94 22.26
N ALA A 199 -13.02 -13.80 22.76
CA ALA A 199 -11.75 -14.16 22.11
C ALA A 199 -11.95 -15.37 21.18
N SER A 200 -13.04 -15.35 20.40
CA SER A 200 -13.49 -16.46 19.57
C SER A 200 -14.46 -15.94 18.50
N GLY A 201 -14.02 -15.87 17.24
CA GLY A 201 -14.86 -15.38 16.14
C GLY A 201 -16.08 -16.27 15.89
N THR A 202 -15.84 -17.54 15.56
CA THR A 202 -16.93 -18.50 15.28
C THR A 202 -17.76 -18.87 16.49
N GLY A 203 -17.24 -18.72 17.71
CA GLY A 203 -18.04 -18.83 18.94
C GLY A 203 -19.01 -17.67 19.11
N ILE A 204 -18.60 -16.44 18.80
CA ILE A 204 -19.52 -15.29 18.74
C ILE A 204 -20.60 -15.53 17.66
N GLN A 205 -20.23 -16.03 16.48
CA GLN A 205 -21.22 -16.32 15.42
C GLN A 205 -22.26 -17.35 15.87
N GLU A 206 -21.83 -18.49 16.41
CA GLU A 206 -22.78 -19.53 16.83
C GLU A 206 -23.69 -19.04 17.97
N LEU A 207 -23.14 -18.35 18.99
CA LEU A 207 -23.94 -17.78 20.07
C LEU A 207 -24.99 -16.80 19.57
N THR A 208 -24.56 -15.83 18.75
CA THR A 208 -25.47 -14.78 18.27
C THR A 208 -26.55 -15.34 17.34
N THR A 209 -26.22 -16.35 16.54
CA THR A 209 -27.20 -16.98 15.66
C THR A 209 -28.19 -17.88 16.41
N ILE A 210 -27.76 -18.62 17.45
CA ILE A 210 -28.68 -19.36 18.33
C ILE A 210 -29.62 -18.37 19.04
N ILE A 211 -29.08 -17.29 19.60
CA ILE A 211 -29.87 -16.24 20.28
C ILE A 211 -30.94 -15.65 19.33
N ASP A 212 -30.58 -15.31 18.10
CA ASP A 212 -31.53 -14.81 17.09
C ASP A 212 -32.60 -15.86 16.73
N ARG A 213 -32.21 -17.12 16.53
CA ARG A 213 -33.16 -18.21 16.24
C ARG A 213 -34.11 -18.49 17.40
N LEU A 214 -33.69 -18.23 18.64
CA LEU A 214 -34.53 -18.30 19.85
C LEU A 214 -35.44 -17.09 20.01
N GLY A 215 -35.28 -16.05 19.19
CA GLY A 215 -36.13 -14.86 19.14
C GLY A 215 -35.68 -13.70 20.03
N GLU A 216 -34.44 -13.74 20.53
CA GLU A 216 -33.77 -12.57 21.15
C GLU A 216 -32.73 -11.99 20.19
N GLY A 217 -31.86 -11.11 20.66
CA GLY A 217 -30.87 -10.46 19.81
C GLY A 217 -29.71 -9.85 20.58
N VAL A 218 -28.74 -9.31 19.84
CA VAL A 218 -27.57 -8.62 20.38
C VAL A 218 -27.40 -7.25 19.73
N THR A 219 -27.10 -6.25 20.53
CA THR A 219 -26.67 -4.93 20.03
C THR A 219 -25.16 -4.89 19.86
N ASN A 220 -24.41 -5.46 20.82
CA ASN A 220 -22.95 -5.47 20.80
C ASN A 220 -22.44 -6.90 21.03
N ALA A 221 -21.66 -7.43 20.09
CA ALA A 221 -20.88 -8.66 20.21
C ALA A 221 -19.45 -8.37 19.76
N ILE A 222 -18.56 -8.16 20.73
CA ILE A 222 -17.22 -7.60 20.50
C ILE A 222 -16.18 -8.72 20.50
N GLY A 223 -15.60 -8.98 19.33
CA GLY A 223 -14.38 -9.75 19.21
C GLY A 223 -13.18 -8.98 19.76
N ILE A 224 -12.29 -9.62 20.51
CA ILE A 224 -11.12 -8.96 21.15
C ILE A 224 -9.76 -9.44 20.63
N GLY A 225 -9.78 -10.35 19.65
CA GLY A 225 -8.61 -11.07 19.14
C GLY A 225 -8.34 -12.35 19.90
N GLY A 226 -7.93 -13.41 19.19
CA GLY A 226 -7.78 -14.76 19.75
C GLY A 226 -6.73 -14.88 20.85
N ARG A 227 -5.77 -13.94 20.92
CA ARG A 227 -4.64 -13.98 21.86
C ARG A 227 -4.77 -13.02 23.04
N ASP A 228 -5.85 -12.24 23.14
CA ASP A 228 -6.02 -11.26 24.22
C ASP A 228 -5.88 -11.90 25.61
N LEU A 229 -6.38 -13.13 25.76
CA LEU A 229 -6.38 -13.88 27.01
C LEU A 229 -5.10 -14.66 27.29
N ASN A 230 -4.07 -14.49 26.45
CA ASN A 230 -2.73 -14.99 26.70
C ASN A 230 -2.07 -14.19 27.84
N ALA A 231 -1.29 -14.86 28.69
CA ALA A 231 -0.59 -14.22 29.81
C ALA A 231 0.34 -13.06 29.38
N LYS A 232 0.89 -13.09 28.16
CA LYS A 232 1.77 -12.02 27.65
C LYS A 232 1.02 -10.72 27.36
N ILE A 233 -0.23 -10.83 26.88
CA ILE A 233 -1.11 -9.69 26.56
C ILE A 233 -1.83 -9.21 27.82
N GLY A 234 -2.42 -10.14 28.57
CA GLY A 234 -2.99 -9.86 29.89
C GLY A 234 -4.47 -9.48 29.90
N GLY A 235 -5.23 -9.76 28.84
CA GLY A 235 -6.67 -9.53 28.81
C GLY A 235 -7.09 -8.07 28.77
N ILE A 236 -6.26 -7.18 28.21
CA ILE A 236 -6.46 -5.72 28.27
C ILE A 236 -7.81 -5.34 27.65
N THR A 237 -8.06 -5.76 26.39
CA THR A 237 -9.31 -5.40 25.70
C THR A 237 -10.52 -6.09 26.34
N MET A 238 -10.37 -7.33 26.84
CA MET A 238 -11.43 -8.00 27.61
C MET A 238 -11.88 -7.15 28.80
N MET A 239 -10.93 -6.66 29.62
CA MET A 239 -11.23 -5.89 30.82
C MET A 239 -11.89 -4.54 30.49
N ASP A 240 -11.37 -3.83 29.48
CA ASP A 240 -11.94 -2.57 29.02
C ASP A 240 -13.40 -2.74 28.53
N MET A 241 -13.68 -3.83 27.81
CA MET A 241 -15.03 -4.13 27.33
C MET A 241 -15.99 -4.60 28.43
N ILE A 242 -15.51 -5.33 29.44
CA ILE A 242 -16.32 -5.69 30.61
C ILE A 242 -16.78 -4.42 31.32
N ASP A 243 -15.87 -3.48 31.59
CA ASP A 243 -16.20 -2.22 32.25
C ASP A 243 -17.16 -1.36 31.41
N ALA A 244 -16.96 -1.33 30.09
CA ALA A 244 -17.83 -0.59 29.17
C ALA A 244 -19.24 -1.20 29.06
N MET A 245 -19.38 -2.52 28.96
CA MET A 245 -20.69 -3.20 28.86
C MET A 245 -21.46 -3.23 30.18
N GLU A 246 -20.78 -3.14 31.32
CA GLU A 246 -21.46 -2.96 32.60
C GLU A 246 -22.19 -1.61 32.67
N ASP A 247 -21.55 -0.56 32.17
CA ASP A 247 -22.12 0.80 32.13
C ASP A 247 -23.19 0.97 31.05
N ASP A 248 -23.25 0.09 30.04
CA ASP A 248 -24.23 0.17 28.95
C ASP A 248 -25.63 -0.33 29.37
N ASP A 249 -26.57 0.59 29.58
CA ASP A 249 -27.96 0.26 29.95
C ASP A 249 -28.70 -0.63 28.94
N ALA A 250 -28.26 -0.69 27.68
CA ALA A 250 -28.83 -1.59 26.68
C ALA A 250 -28.48 -3.05 26.95
N VAL A 251 -27.33 -3.31 27.59
CA VAL A 251 -26.91 -4.65 28.01
C VAL A 251 -27.63 -5.01 29.30
N LYS A 252 -28.43 -6.09 29.26
CA LYS A 252 -29.12 -6.68 30.42
C LYS A 252 -28.50 -8.00 30.87
N VAL A 253 -27.86 -8.74 29.96
CA VAL A 253 -27.10 -9.96 30.25
C VAL A 253 -25.80 -9.91 29.46
N LEU A 254 -24.69 -10.25 30.10
CA LEU A 254 -23.38 -10.35 29.45
C LEU A 254 -23.02 -11.82 29.21
N VAL A 255 -22.50 -12.12 28.02
CA VAL A 255 -21.90 -13.42 27.70
C VAL A 255 -20.42 -13.24 27.41
N ILE A 256 -19.57 -14.05 28.04
CA ILE A 256 -18.13 -14.15 27.76
C ILE A 256 -17.88 -15.48 27.06
N VAL A 257 -17.19 -15.46 25.91
CA VAL A 257 -16.84 -16.67 25.15
C VAL A 257 -15.36 -16.69 24.77
N SER A 258 -14.64 -17.75 25.14
CA SER A 258 -13.26 -17.94 24.70
C SER A 258 -12.80 -19.38 24.79
N LYS A 259 -11.63 -19.67 24.24
CA LYS A 259 -10.81 -20.82 24.68
C LYS A 259 -10.40 -20.60 26.16
N PRO A 260 -9.94 -21.64 26.88
CA PRO A 260 -9.57 -21.50 28.29
C PRO A 260 -8.44 -20.47 28.44
N PRO A 261 -8.64 -19.40 29.23
CA PRO A 261 -7.62 -18.37 29.41
C PRO A 261 -6.41 -18.91 30.20
N ALA A 262 -5.28 -18.20 30.15
CA ALA A 262 -4.20 -18.45 31.09
C ALA A 262 -4.72 -18.27 32.53
N LYS A 263 -4.30 -19.13 33.47
CA LYS A 263 -4.85 -19.16 34.84
C LYS A 263 -4.92 -17.77 35.50
N GLU A 264 -3.85 -16.99 35.42
CA GLU A 264 -3.78 -15.65 36.02
C GLU A 264 -4.79 -14.68 35.39
N VAL A 265 -4.95 -14.73 34.07
CA VAL A 265 -5.92 -13.89 33.33
C VAL A 265 -7.35 -14.35 33.61
N ARG A 266 -7.59 -15.66 33.67
CA ARG A 266 -8.89 -16.24 34.03
C ARG A 266 -9.33 -15.81 35.41
N ASP A 267 -8.43 -15.93 36.39
CA ASP A 267 -8.73 -15.57 37.79
C ASP A 267 -9.04 -14.06 37.89
N MET A 268 -8.27 -13.20 37.20
CA MET A 268 -8.55 -11.76 37.09
C MET A 268 -9.93 -11.45 36.48
N ILE A 269 -10.28 -12.09 35.36
CA ILE A 269 -11.59 -11.91 34.70
C ILE A 269 -12.70 -12.40 35.62
N SER A 270 -12.55 -13.57 36.24
CA SER A 270 -13.53 -14.13 37.16
C SER A 270 -13.75 -13.22 38.37
N ASP A 271 -12.68 -12.69 38.96
CA ASP A 271 -12.77 -11.75 40.08
C ASP A 271 -13.56 -10.51 39.66
N ARG A 272 -13.29 -9.95 38.48
CA ARG A 272 -14.01 -8.79 37.97
C ARG A 272 -15.49 -9.08 37.67
N LEU A 273 -15.81 -10.24 37.11
CA LEU A 273 -17.19 -10.66 36.82
C LEU A 273 -17.96 -11.03 38.10
N SER A 274 -17.26 -11.43 39.16
CA SER A 274 -17.86 -11.71 40.47
C SER A 274 -18.48 -10.45 41.10
N ASP A 275 -18.01 -9.27 40.75
CA ASP A 275 -18.57 -7.97 41.15
C ASP A 275 -19.39 -7.28 40.04
N PHE A 276 -19.77 -8.02 38.98
CA PHE A 276 -20.58 -7.46 37.89
C PHE A 276 -22.03 -7.25 38.33
N SER A 277 -22.60 -6.08 38.02
CA SER A 277 -23.92 -5.64 38.49
C SER A 277 -25.11 -6.28 37.76
N LYS A 278 -24.85 -6.99 36.66
CA LYS A 278 -25.87 -7.64 35.81
C LYS A 278 -25.61 -9.16 35.75
N PRO A 279 -26.57 -9.99 35.32
CA PRO A 279 -26.30 -11.41 35.09
C PRO A 279 -25.21 -11.64 34.04
N VAL A 280 -24.29 -12.56 34.32
CA VAL A 280 -23.18 -12.94 33.43
C VAL A 280 -23.23 -14.44 33.13
N VAL A 281 -22.97 -14.81 31.88
CA VAL A 281 -22.74 -16.19 31.43
C VAL A 281 -21.31 -16.30 30.88
N THR A 282 -20.48 -17.18 31.43
CA THR A 282 -19.15 -17.49 30.87
C THR A 282 -19.15 -18.85 30.20
N LEU A 283 -18.53 -18.91 29.03
CA LEU A 283 -18.19 -20.13 28.33
C LEU A 283 -16.70 -20.13 28.01
N PHE A 284 -15.95 -20.96 28.73
CA PHE A 284 -14.55 -21.27 28.41
C PHE A 284 -14.53 -22.67 27.78
N VAL A 285 -14.54 -22.71 26.45
CA VAL A 285 -14.69 -23.96 25.68
C VAL A 285 -13.57 -24.94 26.06
N GLY A 286 -13.92 -26.10 26.61
CA GLY A 286 -12.97 -27.09 27.14
C GLY A 286 -12.90 -27.18 28.67
N GLU A 287 -13.44 -26.21 29.41
CA GLU A 287 -13.66 -26.34 30.86
C GLU A 287 -15.03 -26.97 31.13
N LYS A 288 -15.12 -27.93 32.05
CA LYS A 288 -16.37 -28.61 32.45
C LYS A 288 -16.86 -28.10 33.82
N PRO A 289 -17.63 -27.00 33.88
CA PRO A 289 -18.09 -26.45 35.14
C PRO A 289 -19.10 -27.38 35.82
N GLU A 290 -18.98 -27.53 37.15
CA GLU A 290 -19.85 -28.42 37.95
C GLU A 290 -21.03 -27.68 38.59
N TYR A 291 -21.02 -26.35 38.59
CA TYR A 291 -22.00 -25.52 39.28
C TYR A 291 -22.15 -24.14 38.61
N HIS A 292 -23.17 -23.40 39.03
CA HIS A 292 -23.36 -21.99 38.74
C HIS A 292 -23.34 -21.18 40.03
N GLU A 293 -23.12 -19.87 39.93
CA GLU A 293 -23.28 -18.93 41.03
C GLU A 293 -24.49 -18.01 40.77
N GLU A 294 -25.11 -17.49 41.83
CA GLU A 294 -26.20 -16.51 41.70
C GLU A 294 -25.76 -15.33 40.81
N ASN A 295 -26.49 -15.11 39.70
CA ASN A 295 -26.18 -14.10 38.66
C ASN A 295 -24.82 -14.27 37.95
N PHE A 296 -24.12 -15.39 38.13
CA PHE A 296 -22.86 -15.70 37.45
C PHE A 296 -22.82 -17.17 37.03
N TYR A 297 -23.16 -17.42 35.77
CA TYR A 297 -23.42 -18.75 35.24
C TYR A 297 -22.24 -19.24 34.40
N HIS A 298 -21.87 -20.51 34.60
CA HIS A 298 -20.78 -21.17 33.87
C HIS A 298 -21.33 -22.23 32.91
N ALA A 299 -21.34 -21.92 31.62
CA ALA A 299 -21.79 -22.81 30.56
C ALA A 299 -20.69 -23.77 30.13
N TYR A 300 -21.09 -24.93 29.63
CA TYR A 300 -20.22 -25.96 29.06
C TYR A 300 -20.23 -25.93 27.53
N THR A 301 -21.37 -25.60 26.92
CA THR A 301 -21.56 -25.56 25.45
C THR A 301 -22.05 -24.20 24.98
N LEU A 302 -21.87 -23.90 23.69
CA LEU A 302 -22.38 -22.72 23.00
C LEU A 302 -23.91 -22.65 23.10
N ASP A 303 -24.60 -23.78 22.91
CA ASP A 303 -26.06 -23.84 23.05
C ASP A 303 -26.53 -23.56 24.48
N GLU A 304 -25.85 -24.14 25.49
CA GLU A 304 -26.17 -23.87 26.89
C GLU A 304 -25.97 -22.38 27.23
N ALA A 305 -24.85 -21.79 26.79
CA ALA A 305 -24.56 -20.37 27.03
C ALA A 305 -25.63 -19.45 26.40
N ALA A 306 -26.02 -19.72 25.15
CA ALA A 306 -27.07 -18.96 24.47
C ALA A 306 -28.43 -19.12 25.16
N ARG A 307 -28.84 -20.35 25.53
CA ARG A 307 -30.12 -20.60 26.20
C ARG A 307 -30.16 -20.01 27.60
N LEU A 308 -29.06 -20.05 28.36
CA LEU A 308 -28.94 -19.37 29.66
C LEU A 308 -29.11 -17.85 29.49
N ALA A 309 -28.43 -17.25 28.53
CA ALA A 309 -28.54 -15.81 28.28
C ALA A 309 -29.98 -15.40 27.92
N VAL A 310 -30.62 -16.14 27.03
CA VAL A 310 -32.03 -15.92 26.65
C VAL A 310 -32.97 -16.15 27.85
N SER A 311 -32.71 -17.17 28.67
CA SER A 311 -33.51 -17.46 29.86
C SER A 311 -33.44 -16.34 30.89
N LEU A 312 -32.25 -15.77 31.09
CA LEU A 312 -31.99 -14.64 31.99
C LEU A 312 -32.68 -13.35 31.50
N VAL A 313 -32.67 -13.08 30.20
CA VAL A 313 -33.43 -11.95 29.61
C VAL A 313 -34.94 -12.14 29.80
N ARG A 314 -35.44 -13.36 29.61
CA ARG A 314 -36.89 -13.65 29.64
C ARG A 314 -37.45 -13.91 31.04
N GLY A 315 -36.60 -14.25 32.01
CA GLY A 315 -37.01 -14.73 33.33
C GLY A 315 -37.74 -16.09 33.28
N LYS A 316 -37.48 -16.93 32.28
CA LYS A 316 -38.06 -18.28 32.13
C LYS A 316 -37.10 -19.21 31.41
N ASP A 317 -37.17 -20.49 31.74
CA ASP A 317 -36.31 -21.50 31.11
C ASP A 317 -36.61 -21.67 29.62
N VAL A 318 -35.54 -21.83 28.84
CA VAL A 318 -35.58 -22.17 27.42
C VAL A 318 -35.23 -23.65 27.27
N PRO A 319 -36.12 -24.49 26.71
CA PRO A 319 -35.85 -25.93 26.56
C PRO A 319 -34.69 -26.18 25.60
N GLU A 320 -34.00 -27.31 25.72
CA GLU A 320 -32.96 -27.72 24.76
C GLU A 320 -33.55 -28.06 23.38
N ALA A 321 -32.72 -28.04 22.34
CA ALA A 321 -33.10 -28.50 21.01
C ALA A 321 -33.19 -30.03 20.96
N GLU A 322 -34.20 -30.55 20.26
CA GLU A 322 -34.39 -31.98 20.02
C GLU A 322 -34.51 -32.25 18.52
N ILE A 323 -34.10 -33.45 18.09
CA ILE A 323 -34.28 -33.94 16.72
C ILE A 323 -34.94 -35.31 16.73
N GLU A 324 -36.01 -35.47 15.95
CA GLU A 324 -36.67 -36.76 15.78
C GLU A 324 -35.95 -37.58 14.70
N LEU A 325 -35.33 -38.69 15.10
CA LEU A 325 -34.62 -39.62 14.21
C LEU A 325 -34.97 -41.07 14.51
N ASP A 326 -34.95 -41.91 13.48
CA ASP A 326 -35.02 -43.37 13.64
C ASP A 326 -33.63 -43.93 14.02
N GLU A 327 -33.35 -43.90 15.32
CA GLU A 327 -32.10 -44.42 15.89
C GLU A 327 -31.95 -45.95 15.72
N SER A 328 -32.99 -46.69 15.30
CA SER A 328 -32.89 -48.14 15.07
C SER A 328 -31.89 -48.51 13.98
N THR A 329 -31.53 -47.53 13.14
CA THR A 329 -30.57 -47.70 12.05
C THR A 329 -29.14 -47.29 12.42
N PHE A 330 -28.91 -46.79 13.63
CA PHE A 330 -27.59 -46.40 14.12
C PHE A 330 -26.74 -47.63 14.44
N TYR A 331 -25.42 -47.42 14.42
CA TYR A 331 -24.47 -48.45 14.83
C TYR A 331 -24.51 -48.67 16.33
N LYS A 332 -24.06 -49.84 16.76
CA LYS A 332 -23.80 -50.11 18.18
C LYS A 332 -22.33 -49.84 18.48
N ALA A 333 -22.01 -49.58 19.75
CA ALA A 333 -20.63 -49.35 20.17
C ALA A 333 -19.68 -50.50 19.78
N GLU A 334 -20.18 -51.75 19.71
CA GLU A 334 -19.40 -52.92 19.33
C GLU A 334 -19.01 -52.94 17.84
N ASP A 335 -19.69 -52.16 16.98
CA ASP A 335 -19.39 -52.06 15.55
C ASP A 335 -18.13 -51.22 15.27
N LYS A 336 -17.57 -50.54 16.30
CA LYS A 336 -16.32 -49.77 16.26
C LYS A 336 -16.27 -48.74 15.13
N LYS A 337 -17.39 -48.10 14.85
CA LYS A 337 -17.48 -47.00 13.89
C LYS A 337 -16.98 -45.69 14.49
N THR A 338 -16.38 -44.86 13.64
CA THR A 338 -15.71 -43.62 14.05
C THR A 338 -16.38 -42.39 13.43
N ILE A 339 -16.17 -41.24 14.07
CA ILE A 339 -16.62 -39.92 13.61
C ILE A 339 -15.44 -39.21 12.94
N LYS A 340 -15.66 -38.67 11.74
CA LYS A 340 -14.73 -37.78 11.05
C LYS A 340 -15.40 -36.41 10.91
N ALA A 341 -14.92 -35.42 11.67
CA ALA A 341 -15.52 -34.12 11.76
C ALA A 341 -14.63 -33.04 11.13
N TYR A 342 -15.16 -32.29 10.18
CA TYR A 342 -14.43 -31.32 9.37
C TYR A 342 -15.13 -29.95 9.45
N TYR A 343 -14.58 -29.09 10.30
CA TYR A 343 -15.16 -27.80 10.62
C TYR A 343 -14.44 -26.67 9.87
N SER A 344 -15.17 -25.64 9.47
CA SER A 344 -14.62 -24.31 9.13
C SER A 344 -14.50 -23.40 10.34
N GLY A 345 -15.33 -23.61 11.36
CA GLY A 345 -15.32 -22.81 12.57
C GLY A 345 -14.57 -23.49 13.70
N GLY A 346 -13.38 -22.98 14.02
CA GLY A 346 -12.52 -23.56 15.05
C GLY A 346 -13.14 -23.70 16.44
N THR A 347 -14.06 -22.83 16.84
CA THR A 347 -14.73 -22.95 18.15
C THR A 347 -15.74 -24.08 18.16
N LEU A 348 -16.47 -24.27 17.05
CA LEU A 348 -17.39 -25.40 16.88
C LEU A 348 -16.60 -26.72 16.81
N ALA A 349 -15.43 -26.71 16.17
CA ALA A 349 -14.49 -27.84 16.16
C ALA A 349 -14.02 -28.18 17.57
N ASN A 350 -13.67 -27.18 18.37
CA ASN A 350 -13.20 -27.38 19.75
C ASN A 350 -14.31 -27.95 20.65
N GLU A 351 -15.54 -27.43 20.54
CA GLU A 351 -16.71 -27.99 21.22
C GLU A 351 -16.97 -29.45 20.80
N ALA A 352 -16.86 -29.76 19.50
CA ALA A 352 -17.03 -31.13 19.00
C ALA A 352 -15.95 -32.08 19.55
N ALA A 353 -14.69 -31.66 19.57
CA ALA A 353 -13.58 -32.40 20.16
C ALA A 353 -13.82 -32.70 21.64
N MET A 354 -14.26 -31.69 22.40
CA MET A 354 -14.59 -31.80 23.82
C MET A 354 -15.72 -32.82 24.07
N LEU A 355 -16.84 -32.72 23.34
CA LEU A 355 -17.99 -33.61 23.52
C LEU A 355 -17.69 -35.06 23.08
N ILE A 356 -16.92 -35.25 22.01
CA ILE A 356 -16.50 -36.59 21.56
C ILE A 356 -15.55 -37.21 22.60
N LYS A 357 -14.62 -36.43 23.16
CA LYS A 357 -13.72 -36.90 24.22
C LYS A 357 -14.48 -37.40 25.45
N ASP A 358 -15.51 -36.66 25.87
CA ASP A 358 -16.40 -37.04 26.97
C ASP A 358 -17.13 -38.36 26.69
N ALA A 359 -17.72 -38.51 25.49
CA ALA A 359 -18.41 -39.73 25.09
C ALA A 359 -17.49 -40.97 24.96
N MET A 360 -16.19 -40.75 24.78
CA MET A 360 -15.18 -41.80 24.75
C MET A 360 -14.62 -42.15 26.13
N ASN A 361 -15.03 -41.45 27.20
CA ASN A 361 -14.49 -41.61 28.57
C ASN A 361 -12.96 -41.51 28.60
N CYS A 362 -12.42 -40.55 27.86
CA CYS A 362 -10.98 -40.37 27.71
C CYS A 362 -10.36 -39.73 28.96
N GLU A 363 -9.74 -40.55 29.83
CA GLU A 363 -9.11 -40.08 31.08
C GLU A 363 -7.75 -39.40 30.86
N VAL A 364 -7.00 -39.81 29.83
CA VAL A 364 -5.69 -39.24 29.48
C VAL A 364 -5.85 -38.36 28.24
N PRO A 365 -5.42 -37.09 28.25
CA PRO A 365 -5.48 -36.25 27.06
C PRO A 365 -4.78 -36.94 25.88
N PRO A 366 -5.40 -37.00 24.69
CA PRO A 366 -4.74 -37.53 23.49
C PRO A 366 -3.50 -36.70 23.13
N GLU A 367 -2.60 -37.29 22.35
CA GLU A 367 -1.44 -36.55 21.82
C GLU A 367 -1.92 -35.35 20.99
N ASP A 368 -1.27 -34.20 21.21
CA ASP A 368 -1.50 -32.99 20.43
C ASP A 368 -0.78 -33.13 19.09
N ILE A 369 -1.56 -33.31 18.03
CA ILE A 369 -1.05 -33.56 16.67
C ILE A 369 -1.42 -32.35 15.83
N GLU A 370 -0.41 -31.72 15.23
CA GLU A 370 -0.58 -30.56 14.37
C GLU A 370 -1.64 -30.80 13.27
N GLY A 371 -2.59 -29.87 13.16
CA GLY A 371 -3.75 -29.98 12.26
C GLY A 371 -4.96 -30.74 12.83
N TYR A 372 -4.85 -31.42 13.97
CA TYR A 372 -5.96 -32.16 14.57
C TYR A 372 -6.40 -31.55 15.90
N MET A 373 -7.67 -31.17 15.99
CA MET A 373 -8.30 -30.79 17.27
C MET A 373 -8.58 -32.01 18.16
N LEU A 374 -8.80 -33.17 17.53
CA LEU A 374 -8.90 -34.47 18.21
C LEU A 374 -8.46 -35.59 17.26
N GLN A 375 -7.62 -36.48 17.76
CA GLN A 375 -7.40 -37.80 17.17
C GLN A 375 -7.44 -38.86 18.28
N LEU A 376 -8.54 -39.61 18.36
CA LEU A 376 -8.78 -40.56 19.45
C LEU A 376 -9.55 -41.78 18.97
N ASP A 377 -8.94 -42.97 19.07
CA ASP A 377 -9.54 -44.26 18.68
C ASP A 377 -10.15 -44.24 17.26
N GLY A 378 -9.47 -43.55 16.34
CA GLY A 378 -9.90 -43.37 14.95
C GLY A 378 -10.95 -42.27 14.74
N ASN A 379 -11.51 -41.67 15.80
CA ASN A 379 -12.30 -40.44 15.71
C ASN A 379 -11.37 -39.25 15.45
N VAL A 380 -11.81 -38.36 14.58
CA VAL A 380 -11.03 -37.23 14.08
C VAL A 380 -11.89 -35.98 14.13
N VAL A 381 -11.35 -34.89 14.67
CA VAL A 381 -11.90 -33.54 14.55
C VAL A 381 -10.82 -32.62 14.02
N VAL A 382 -11.13 -31.91 12.94
CA VAL A 382 -10.21 -31.00 12.26
C VAL A 382 -10.86 -29.63 12.18
N ASP A 383 -10.11 -28.61 12.60
CA ASP A 383 -10.38 -27.22 12.25
C ASP A 383 -9.66 -26.91 10.94
N LEU A 384 -10.39 -26.93 9.84
CA LEU A 384 -9.83 -26.66 8.52
C LEU A 384 -9.46 -25.17 8.35
N GLY A 385 -9.89 -24.31 9.27
CA GLY A 385 -9.55 -22.88 9.28
C GLY A 385 -8.16 -22.58 9.85
N ASP A 386 -7.54 -23.54 10.52
CA ASP A 386 -6.21 -23.42 11.10
C ASP A 386 -5.14 -23.15 10.03
N ASP A 387 -4.09 -22.41 10.39
CA ASP A 387 -2.97 -22.04 9.50
C ASP A 387 -2.34 -23.26 8.81
N ALA A 388 -2.34 -24.43 9.47
CA ALA A 388 -1.86 -25.68 8.89
C ALA A 388 -2.56 -26.07 7.58
N TYR A 389 -3.81 -25.60 7.37
CA TYR A 389 -4.62 -25.89 6.19
C TYR A 389 -4.84 -24.70 5.25
N THR A 390 -4.63 -23.46 5.73
CA THR A 390 -4.94 -22.23 4.99
C THR A 390 -3.71 -21.51 4.43
N GLN A 391 -2.49 -21.96 4.75
CA GLN A 391 -1.29 -21.42 4.11
C GLN A 391 -1.34 -21.55 2.57
N GLY A 392 -1.41 -20.38 1.91
CA GLY A 392 -1.50 -20.29 0.45
C GLY A 392 -2.83 -20.74 -0.16
N LYS A 393 -3.88 -20.98 0.65
CA LYS A 393 -5.21 -21.44 0.22
C LYS A 393 -6.33 -20.63 0.87
N PRO A 394 -7.48 -20.42 0.20
CA PRO A 394 -8.56 -19.67 0.81
C PRO A 394 -9.08 -20.38 2.07
N HIS A 395 -9.56 -19.59 3.04
CA HIS A 395 -10.18 -20.13 4.25
C HIS A 395 -11.41 -21.00 3.89
N PRO A 396 -11.68 -22.13 4.56
CA PRO A 396 -12.79 -23.04 4.22
C PRO A 396 -14.20 -22.47 4.42
N MET A 397 -14.34 -21.31 5.07
CA MET A 397 -15.62 -20.59 5.07
C MET A 397 -15.95 -19.98 3.70
N ILE A 398 -14.91 -19.73 2.89
CA ILE A 398 -14.99 -19.06 1.59
C ILE A 398 -14.90 -20.08 0.46
N ASP A 399 -14.11 -21.14 0.62
CA ASP A 399 -13.86 -22.13 -0.43
C ASP A 399 -14.11 -23.59 0.06
N PRO A 400 -14.87 -24.41 -0.69
CA PRO A 400 -15.22 -25.76 -0.27
C PRO A 400 -14.13 -26.82 -0.54
N ALA A 401 -13.08 -26.53 -1.31
CA ALA A 401 -12.24 -27.55 -1.93
C ALA A 401 -11.56 -28.47 -0.91
N LYS A 402 -10.97 -27.89 0.15
CA LYS A 402 -10.30 -28.71 1.17
C LYS A 402 -11.28 -29.58 1.95
N ARG A 403 -12.49 -29.07 2.20
CA ARG A 403 -13.54 -29.86 2.86
C ARG A 403 -13.99 -31.03 1.99
N ILE A 404 -14.13 -30.81 0.67
CA ILE A 404 -14.45 -31.86 -0.30
C ILE A 404 -13.39 -32.97 -0.27
N GLU A 405 -12.10 -32.61 -0.30
CA GLU A 405 -10.98 -33.55 -0.21
C GLU A 405 -11.07 -34.40 1.08
N CYS A 406 -11.22 -33.75 2.24
CA CYS A 406 -11.30 -34.45 3.53
C CYS A 406 -12.53 -35.38 3.64
N MET A 407 -13.68 -34.99 3.10
CA MET A 407 -14.85 -35.87 3.08
C MET A 407 -14.64 -37.11 2.19
N GLN A 408 -13.90 -36.98 1.09
CA GLN A 408 -13.56 -38.12 0.23
C GLN A 408 -12.66 -39.11 0.96
N GLU A 409 -11.60 -38.62 1.60
CA GLU A 409 -10.70 -39.43 2.43
C GLU A 409 -11.44 -40.12 3.57
N ALA A 410 -12.38 -39.42 4.22
CA ALA A 410 -13.18 -39.98 5.31
C ALA A 410 -14.03 -41.17 4.87
N VAL A 411 -14.64 -41.11 3.69
CA VAL A 411 -15.49 -42.21 3.20
C VAL A 411 -14.67 -43.40 2.70
N ASP A 412 -13.42 -43.16 2.28
CA ASP A 412 -12.47 -44.22 1.91
C ASP A 412 -11.96 -45.01 3.13
N ASP A 413 -12.00 -44.42 4.32
CA ASP A 413 -11.72 -45.12 5.58
C ASP A 413 -12.90 -46.04 5.98
N GLU A 414 -12.63 -47.35 6.01
CA GLU A 414 -13.64 -48.36 6.37
C GLU A 414 -14.14 -48.25 7.84
N SER A 415 -13.41 -47.58 8.72
CA SER A 415 -13.86 -47.35 10.10
C SER A 415 -14.94 -46.26 10.20
N THR A 416 -15.04 -45.36 9.23
CA THR A 416 -15.96 -44.22 9.27
C THR A 416 -17.42 -44.67 9.32
N GLY A 417 -18.14 -44.19 10.32
CA GLY A 417 -19.61 -44.30 10.42
C GLY A 417 -20.30 -42.95 10.27
N VAL A 418 -19.62 -41.85 10.60
CA VAL A 418 -20.19 -40.50 10.56
C VAL A 418 -19.19 -39.52 9.94
N VAL A 419 -19.69 -38.68 9.05
CA VAL A 419 -19.04 -37.44 8.61
C VAL A 419 -19.82 -36.25 9.19
N LEU A 420 -19.16 -35.45 10.03
CA LEU A 420 -19.75 -34.30 10.73
C LEU A 420 -19.17 -32.99 10.17
N LEU A 421 -20.02 -32.01 9.90
CA LEU A 421 -19.62 -30.73 9.28
C LEU A 421 -20.45 -29.53 9.77
N ASP A 422 -19.87 -28.34 9.69
CA ASP A 422 -20.55 -27.06 9.88
C ASP A 422 -20.78 -26.34 8.55
N ILE A 423 -21.82 -25.50 8.50
CA ILE A 423 -22.07 -24.59 7.40
C ILE A 423 -22.22 -23.19 7.99
N MET A 424 -21.18 -22.38 7.83
CA MET A 424 -21.16 -21.00 8.30
C MET A 424 -21.82 -20.09 7.25
N LEU A 425 -22.86 -19.36 7.65
CA LEU A 425 -23.49 -18.31 6.85
C LEU A 425 -22.98 -16.92 7.29
N GLY A 426 -23.58 -15.85 6.74
CA GLY A 426 -23.24 -14.48 7.07
C GLY A 426 -22.22 -13.86 6.12
N TYR A 427 -21.91 -12.59 6.35
CA TYR A 427 -20.93 -11.82 5.59
C TYR A 427 -19.53 -12.43 5.75
N GLY A 428 -18.73 -12.38 4.67
CA GLY A 428 -17.42 -13.02 4.60
C GLY A 428 -17.45 -14.51 4.22
N SER A 429 -18.56 -15.21 4.44
CA SER A 429 -18.72 -16.63 4.07
C SER A 429 -19.10 -16.83 2.59
N HIS A 430 -18.92 -18.03 2.06
CA HIS A 430 -19.32 -18.42 0.72
C HIS A 430 -20.84 -18.16 0.48
N ALA A 431 -21.20 -17.78 -0.75
CA ALA A 431 -22.57 -17.39 -1.10
C ALA A 431 -23.58 -18.55 -1.07
N ASP A 432 -23.13 -19.78 -1.32
CA ASP A 432 -23.95 -21.01 -1.24
C ASP A 432 -23.11 -22.23 -0.87
N MET A 433 -22.55 -22.26 0.35
CA MET A 433 -21.67 -23.36 0.79
C MET A 433 -22.41 -24.70 0.77
N ALA A 434 -23.66 -24.73 1.25
CA ALA A 434 -24.50 -25.92 1.20
C ALA A 434 -24.63 -26.46 -0.23
N GLY A 435 -25.02 -25.62 -1.20
CA GLY A 435 -25.14 -26.00 -2.61
C GLY A 435 -23.85 -26.56 -3.19
N SER A 436 -22.69 -25.97 -2.84
CA SER A 436 -21.38 -26.39 -3.35
C SER A 436 -20.94 -27.79 -2.87
N LEU A 437 -21.35 -28.21 -1.67
CA LEU A 437 -20.96 -29.50 -1.09
C LEU A 437 -21.90 -30.65 -1.49
N ILE A 438 -23.14 -30.36 -1.87
CA ILE A 438 -24.17 -31.37 -2.19
C ILE A 438 -23.75 -32.38 -3.25
N PRO A 439 -23.14 -31.99 -4.41
CA PRO A 439 -22.73 -32.96 -5.42
C PRO A 439 -21.79 -34.02 -4.84
N THR A 440 -20.76 -33.58 -4.12
CA THR A 440 -19.80 -34.47 -3.45
C THR A 440 -20.47 -35.34 -2.40
N ILE A 441 -21.35 -34.78 -1.56
CA ILE A 441 -22.07 -35.56 -0.53
C ILE A 441 -22.87 -36.70 -1.18
N LYS A 442 -23.60 -36.42 -2.26
CA LYS A 442 -24.39 -37.44 -2.98
C LYS A 442 -23.51 -38.53 -3.59
N ASP A 443 -22.40 -38.15 -4.21
CA ASP A 443 -21.44 -39.10 -4.78
C ASP A 443 -20.83 -40.01 -3.70
N LEU A 444 -20.49 -39.43 -2.55
CA LEU A 444 -19.93 -40.16 -1.42
C LEU A 444 -20.94 -41.08 -0.73
N GLN A 445 -22.20 -40.65 -0.59
CA GLN A 445 -23.29 -41.52 -0.14
C GLN A 445 -23.48 -42.71 -1.08
N ALA A 446 -23.54 -42.46 -2.40
CA ALA A 446 -23.67 -43.52 -3.40
C ALA A 446 -22.46 -44.48 -3.39
N LYS A 447 -21.25 -43.96 -3.16
CA LYS A 447 -20.01 -44.77 -3.01
C LYS A 447 -20.09 -45.68 -1.78
N ALA A 448 -20.54 -45.17 -0.63
CA ALA A 448 -20.72 -45.95 0.59
C ALA A 448 -21.80 -47.03 0.40
N ASP A 449 -22.95 -46.68 -0.18
CA ASP A 449 -24.06 -47.60 -0.46
C ASP A 449 -23.64 -48.73 -1.41
N ALA A 450 -22.88 -48.41 -2.46
CA ALA A 450 -22.33 -49.40 -3.40
C ALA A 450 -21.37 -50.38 -2.73
N ALA A 451 -20.69 -49.95 -1.65
CA ALA A 451 -19.84 -50.79 -0.82
C ALA A 451 -20.62 -51.54 0.30
N GLY A 452 -21.95 -51.41 0.35
CA GLY A 452 -22.79 -52.03 1.39
C GLY A 452 -22.56 -51.45 2.79
N ARG A 453 -22.07 -50.22 2.86
CA ARG A 453 -21.72 -49.51 4.10
C ARG A 453 -22.65 -48.32 4.28
N LYS A 454 -23.08 -48.07 5.51
CA LYS A 454 -23.85 -46.88 5.86
C LYS A 454 -22.92 -45.81 6.44
N VAL A 455 -22.93 -44.61 5.87
CA VAL A 455 -22.20 -43.46 6.42
C VAL A 455 -23.20 -42.34 6.63
N PHE A 456 -23.31 -41.85 7.87
CA PHE A 456 -24.19 -40.75 8.21
C PHE A 456 -23.50 -39.42 7.95
N PHE A 457 -24.09 -38.57 7.12
CA PHE A 457 -23.68 -37.18 7.00
C PHE A 457 -24.53 -36.35 7.96
N ILE A 458 -23.89 -35.66 8.89
CA ILE A 458 -24.54 -34.82 9.90
C ILE A 458 -23.97 -33.42 9.80
N ALA A 459 -24.84 -32.41 9.83
CA ALA A 459 -24.44 -31.03 9.73
C ALA A 459 -25.14 -30.11 10.72
N THR A 460 -24.49 -28.99 11.03
CA THR A 460 -25.14 -27.82 11.64
C THR A 460 -24.99 -26.61 10.72
N VAL A 461 -25.96 -25.70 10.75
CA VAL A 461 -25.93 -24.44 9.99
C VAL A 461 -25.85 -23.28 10.98
N CYS A 462 -24.67 -22.64 11.07
CA CYS A 462 -24.45 -21.45 11.88
C CYS A 462 -24.88 -20.22 11.07
N GLY A 463 -26.11 -19.76 11.29
CA GLY A 463 -26.64 -18.58 10.60
C GLY A 463 -28.02 -18.16 11.05
N THR A 464 -28.50 -17.03 10.54
CA THR A 464 -29.83 -16.47 10.82
C THR A 464 -30.72 -16.48 9.57
N ARG A 465 -32.03 -16.35 9.78
CA ARG A 465 -32.98 -16.14 8.67
C ARG A 465 -32.82 -14.79 7.96
N ARG A 466 -31.94 -13.92 8.46
CA ARG A 466 -31.65 -12.59 7.89
C ARG A 466 -30.36 -12.58 7.08
N ASP A 467 -29.57 -13.65 7.14
CA ASP A 467 -28.37 -13.79 6.33
C ASP A 467 -28.73 -13.90 4.84
N TYR A 468 -27.93 -13.28 3.98
CA TYR A 468 -28.23 -13.15 2.55
C TYR A 468 -28.20 -14.47 1.80
N GLN A 469 -27.50 -15.49 2.31
CA GLN A 469 -27.48 -16.83 1.74
C GLN A 469 -28.84 -17.55 1.87
N GLY A 470 -29.66 -17.17 2.87
CA GLY A 470 -30.93 -17.84 3.17
C GLY A 470 -30.76 -19.10 4.03
N TYR A 471 -30.93 -18.96 5.35
CA TYR A 471 -30.80 -20.08 6.30
C TYR A 471 -31.71 -21.28 6.00
N ASP A 472 -33.01 -21.06 5.81
CA ASP A 472 -33.96 -22.16 5.59
C ASP A 472 -33.67 -22.88 4.24
N ASP A 473 -33.17 -22.17 3.22
CA ASP A 473 -32.76 -22.76 1.94
C ASP A 473 -31.53 -23.67 2.11
N ALA A 474 -30.49 -23.20 2.80
CA ALA A 474 -29.30 -24.00 3.10
C ALA A 474 -29.66 -25.28 3.88
N VAL A 475 -30.52 -25.16 4.91
CA VAL A 475 -31.01 -26.31 5.69
C VAL A 475 -31.80 -27.29 4.82
N ASN A 476 -32.71 -26.81 3.97
CA ASN A 476 -33.54 -27.66 3.12
C ASN A 476 -32.71 -28.40 2.08
N LYS A 477 -31.78 -27.71 1.41
CA LYS A 477 -30.83 -28.28 0.45
C LYS A 477 -30.06 -29.48 1.03
N LEU A 478 -29.55 -29.34 2.25
CA LEU A 478 -28.82 -30.40 2.94
C LEU A 478 -29.73 -31.58 3.30
N LYS A 479 -30.93 -31.30 3.84
CA LYS A 479 -31.92 -32.33 4.17
C LYS A 479 -32.35 -33.13 2.93
N GLU A 480 -32.59 -32.45 1.81
CA GLU A 480 -32.94 -33.08 0.52
C GLU A 480 -31.79 -33.94 -0.04
N ALA A 481 -30.54 -33.64 0.32
CA ALA A 481 -29.36 -34.45 0.01
C ALA A 481 -29.13 -35.60 1.03
N GLY A 482 -30.07 -35.86 1.95
CA GLY A 482 -29.97 -36.94 2.93
C GLY A 482 -29.03 -36.65 4.11
N VAL A 483 -28.66 -35.39 4.32
CA VAL A 483 -27.87 -34.96 5.48
C VAL A 483 -28.79 -34.75 6.69
N ILE A 484 -28.40 -35.23 7.86
CA ILE A 484 -29.09 -34.96 9.12
C ILE A 484 -28.67 -33.56 9.60
N VAL A 485 -29.56 -32.58 9.46
CA VAL A 485 -29.27 -31.19 9.83
C VAL A 485 -29.84 -30.87 11.21
N CYS A 486 -28.95 -30.57 12.16
CA CYS A 486 -29.28 -30.24 13.55
C CYS A 486 -29.31 -28.74 13.79
N GLU A 487 -30.08 -28.29 14.79
CA GLU A 487 -30.30 -26.86 15.10
C GLU A 487 -29.04 -26.11 15.54
N ASN A 488 -28.11 -26.80 16.21
CA ASN A 488 -26.89 -26.25 16.77
C ASN A 488 -25.78 -27.32 16.79
N ASN A 489 -24.57 -26.89 17.10
CA ASN A 489 -23.40 -27.76 17.11
C ASN A 489 -23.45 -28.87 18.19
N LYS A 490 -23.91 -28.55 19.41
CA LYS A 490 -24.09 -29.54 20.50
C LYS A 490 -24.96 -30.71 20.06
N LEU A 491 -26.13 -30.44 19.48
CA LEU A 491 -27.07 -31.45 19.01
C LEU A 491 -26.51 -32.26 17.83
N ALA A 492 -25.76 -31.62 16.93
CA ALA A 492 -25.07 -32.30 15.84
C ALA A 492 -24.02 -33.29 16.38
N CYS A 493 -23.20 -32.87 17.35
CA CYS A 493 -22.21 -33.72 18.00
C CYS A 493 -22.86 -34.89 18.74
N ARG A 494 -23.90 -34.64 19.53
CA ARG A 494 -24.63 -35.71 20.25
C ARG A 494 -25.28 -36.70 19.28
N THR A 495 -25.83 -36.23 18.18
CA THR A 495 -26.40 -37.10 17.12
C THR A 495 -25.31 -37.95 16.47
N ALA A 496 -24.14 -37.38 16.18
CA ALA A 496 -22.99 -38.12 15.66
C ALA A 496 -22.48 -39.20 16.62
N ILE A 497 -22.39 -38.87 17.91
CA ILE A 497 -21.99 -39.78 18.98
C ILE A 497 -22.99 -40.94 19.13
N ARG A 498 -24.30 -40.65 19.08
CA ARG A 498 -25.35 -41.68 19.07
C ARG A 498 -25.35 -42.54 17.82
N ALA A 499 -25.03 -41.97 16.65
CA ALA A 499 -24.95 -42.71 15.40
C ALA A 499 -23.88 -43.81 15.39
N ILE A 500 -22.86 -43.71 16.26
CA ILE A 500 -21.84 -44.75 16.50
C ILE A 500 -22.10 -45.58 17.77
N GLY A 501 -23.27 -45.45 18.40
CA GLY A 501 -23.73 -46.27 19.52
C GLY A 501 -23.22 -45.82 20.89
N ARG A 502 -22.87 -44.54 21.06
CA ARG A 502 -22.41 -43.94 22.33
C ARG A 502 -23.30 -42.76 22.73
N ASP A 503 -23.11 -42.23 23.94
CA ASP A 503 -23.70 -40.96 24.39
C ASP A 503 -22.77 -40.33 25.45
N PHE A 504 -23.10 -39.13 25.92
CA PHE A 504 -22.43 -38.49 27.05
C PHE A 504 -23.44 -37.91 28.04
N ASP A 505 -23.03 -37.83 29.31
CA ASP A 505 -23.85 -37.27 30.39
C ASP A 505 -23.47 -35.81 30.65
N GLU A 506 -24.51 -34.97 30.76
CA GLU A 506 -24.40 -33.61 31.26
C GLU A 506 -25.11 -33.50 32.61
N PRO A 507 -24.37 -33.39 33.72
CA PRO A 507 -24.98 -33.27 35.03
C PRO A 507 -25.70 -31.93 35.18
N ALA A 508 -26.86 -31.94 35.83
CA ALA A 508 -27.53 -30.71 36.23
C ALA A 508 -26.64 -29.91 37.21
N LYS A 509 -26.36 -28.65 36.87
CA LYS A 509 -25.52 -27.76 37.67
C LYS A 509 -26.37 -27.10 38.75
N GLU A 510 -25.96 -27.24 40.02
CA GLU A 510 -26.59 -26.52 41.12
C GLU A 510 -26.21 -25.03 41.10
N ILE A 511 -27.12 -24.16 41.57
CA ILE A 511 -26.84 -22.73 41.76
C ILE A 511 -26.38 -22.52 43.21
N ARG A 512 -25.16 -22.00 43.38
CA ARG A 512 -24.53 -21.69 44.66
C ARG A 512 -24.59 -20.19 44.97
N PRO A 513 -24.50 -19.77 46.25
CA PRO A 513 -24.35 -18.36 46.60
C PRO A 513 -23.10 -17.75 45.96
N LYS A 514 -23.24 -16.57 45.35
CA LYS A 514 -22.14 -15.84 44.69
C LYS A 514 -21.06 -15.42 45.69
N LYS A 515 -19.79 -15.68 45.38
CA LYS A 515 -18.67 -15.11 46.14
C LYS A 515 -18.13 -13.88 45.42
N VAL A 516 -18.41 -12.70 45.98
CA VAL A 516 -17.93 -11.43 45.44
C VAL A 516 -16.50 -11.16 45.91
N VAL A 517 -15.61 -10.90 44.97
CA VAL A 517 -14.28 -10.33 45.21
C VAL A 517 -14.37 -8.84 44.93
N GLU A 518 -14.00 -8.01 45.91
CA GLU A 518 -14.02 -6.56 45.72
C GLU A 518 -12.86 -6.16 44.79
N VAL A 519 -13.18 -5.67 43.60
CA VAL A 519 -12.23 -5.26 42.57
C VAL A 519 -12.46 -3.78 42.21
N THR A 520 -11.38 -3.04 41.96
CA THR A 520 -11.52 -1.64 41.51
C THR A 520 -11.98 -1.59 40.05
N LYS A 521 -13.20 -1.13 39.82
CA LYS A 521 -13.75 -0.87 38.48
C LYS A 521 -13.07 0.34 37.83
N ALA A 522 -12.66 0.22 36.56
CA ALA A 522 -12.26 1.38 35.78
C ALA A 522 -13.49 2.07 35.18
N ALA A 523 -13.44 3.41 35.06
CA ALA A 523 -14.48 4.14 34.36
C ALA A 523 -14.18 4.10 32.86
N PRO A 524 -15.07 3.52 32.01
CA PRO A 524 -14.86 3.50 30.58
C PRO A 524 -14.86 4.95 30.04
N SER A 525 -13.98 5.21 29.08
CA SER A 525 -13.86 6.53 28.45
C SER A 525 -15.16 6.89 27.70
N GLU A 526 -15.36 8.19 27.44
CA GLU A 526 -16.48 8.64 26.60
C GLU A 526 -16.41 8.06 25.19
N LYS A 527 -15.21 7.94 24.62
CA LYS A 527 -14.99 7.35 23.28
C LYS A 527 -15.40 5.88 23.22
N LEU A 528 -15.09 5.12 24.27
CA LEU A 528 -15.42 3.70 24.35
C LEU A 528 -16.94 3.50 24.57
N ARG A 529 -17.55 4.37 25.39
CA ARG A 529 -19.02 4.41 25.53
C ARG A 529 -19.71 4.78 24.22
N GLU A 530 -19.17 5.73 23.47
CA GLU A 530 -19.71 6.11 22.16
C GLU A 530 -19.63 4.95 21.17
N LEU A 531 -18.50 4.22 21.12
CA LEU A 531 -18.34 3.03 20.27
C LEU A 531 -19.45 2.01 20.51
N LEU A 532 -19.85 1.81 21.77
CA LEU A 532 -20.89 0.84 22.13
C LEU A 532 -22.31 1.39 22.04
N SER A 533 -22.53 2.70 21.92
CA SER A 533 -23.87 3.31 21.97
C SER A 533 -24.32 4.02 20.69
N ALA A 534 -23.42 4.26 19.75
CA ALA A 534 -23.70 4.88 18.45
C ALA A 534 -23.13 4.05 17.28
N LYS A 535 -23.78 4.15 16.11
CA LYS A 535 -23.23 3.52 14.90
C LYS A 535 -21.83 4.07 14.61
N PRO A 536 -20.86 3.20 14.28
CA PRO A 536 -19.49 3.62 14.03
C PRO A 536 -19.38 4.43 12.73
N ARG A 537 -18.43 5.36 12.72
CA ARG A 537 -18.00 6.13 11.55
C ARG A 537 -16.61 5.64 11.18
N ILE A 538 -16.51 4.96 10.04
CA ILE A 538 -15.47 3.95 9.79
C ILE A 538 -14.49 4.41 8.71
N ILE A 539 -13.21 4.45 9.05
CA ILE A 539 -12.15 4.39 8.04
C ILE A 539 -11.82 2.92 7.80
N ASN A 540 -12.20 2.40 6.63
CA ASN A 540 -11.92 1.01 6.27
C ASN A 540 -10.60 0.95 5.50
N ILE A 541 -9.69 0.08 5.94
CA ILE A 541 -8.34 -0.09 5.39
C ILE A 541 -8.17 -1.56 5.01
N GLY A 542 -8.03 -1.83 3.72
CA GLY A 542 -7.96 -3.19 3.18
C GLY A 542 -9.23 -3.57 2.41
N LEU A 543 -9.85 -4.70 2.76
CA LEU A 543 -10.94 -5.33 2.02
C LEU A 543 -12.13 -4.37 1.86
N LYS A 544 -12.40 -3.94 0.63
CA LYS A 544 -13.51 -3.04 0.29
C LYS A 544 -14.88 -3.66 0.59
N SER A 545 -14.98 -4.99 0.52
CA SER A 545 -16.20 -5.73 0.88
C SER A 545 -16.66 -5.46 2.32
N PHE A 546 -15.73 -5.17 3.25
CA PHE A 546 -16.10 -4.80 4.62
C PHE A 546 -16.79 -3.43 4.66
N ALA A 547 -16.26 -2.43 3.93
CA ALA A 547 -16.88 -1.11 3.80
C ALA A 547 -18.30 -1.21 3.21
N GLU A 548 -18.47 -2.00 2.15
CA GLU A 548 -19.75 -2.19 1.48
C GLU A 548 -20.81 -2.84 2.40
N VAL A 549 -20.39 -3.74 3.29
CA VAL A 549 -21.28 -4.36 4.28
C VAL A 549 -21.72 -3.32 5.30
N VAL A 550 -20.79 -2.63 5.98
CA VAL A 550 -21.17 -1.68 7.04
C VAL A 550 -22.00 -0.50 6.51
N GLU A 551 -21.80 -0.09 5.26
CA GLU A 551 -22.61 0.94 4.59
C GLU A 551 -24.07 0.48 4.39
N GLN A 552 -24.31 -0.80 4.10
CA GLN A 552 -25.67 -1.37 4.01
C GLN A 552 -26.44 -1.28 5.33
N PHE A 553 -25.72 -1.21 6.46
CA PHE A 553 -26.29 -1.04 7.79
C PHE A 553 -26.30 0.42 8.24
N GLY A 554 -26.02 1.36 7.34
CA GLY A 554 -26.18 2.80 7.55
C GLY A 554 -25.04 3.44 8.35
N CYS A 555 -23.83 2.89 8.29
CA CYS A 555 -22.62 3.56 8.76
C CYS A 555 -22.11 4.56 7.72
N GLU A 556 -21.47 5.62 8.18
CA GLU A 556 -20.64 6.48 7.35
C GLU A 556 -19.26 5.85 7.22
N VAL A 557 -18.76 5.73 5.99
CA VAL A 557 -17.56 4.95 5.68
C VAL A 557 -16.73 5.66 4.64
N VAL A 558 -15.42 5.71 4.87
CA VAL A 558 -14.43 6.09 3.86
C VAL A 558 -13.55 4.88 3.59
N GLN A 559 -13.49 4.48 2.32
CA GLN A 559 -12.62 3.40 1.87
C GLN A 559 -11.22 3.98 1.64
N TYR A 560 -10.25 3.55 2.44
CA TYR A 560 -8.84 3.80 2.16
C TYR A 560 -8.29 2.65 1.32
N ASP A 561 -8.10 2.90 0.02
CA ASP A 561 -7.41 2.01 -0.91
C ASP A 561 -5.90 2.02 -0.61
N TRP A 562 -5.57 1.29 0.45
CA TRP A 562 -4.23 1.18 0.99
C TRP A 562 -3.29 0.42 0.06
N MET A 563 -2.05 0.90 -0.03
CA MET A 563 -0.94 0.22 -0.66
C MET A 563 0.24 0.19 0.31
N PRO A 564 1.08 -0.86 0.27
CA PRO A 564 2.30 -0.92 1.07
C PRO A 564 3.16 0.35 0.89
N PRO A 565 3.39 1.13 1.95
CA PRO A 565 4.30 2.27 1.87
C PRO A 565 5.70 1.79 1.51
N ALA A 566 6.48 2.63 0.81
CA ALA A 566 7.84 2.29 0.37
C ALA A 566 7.93 0.96 -0.40
N GLY A 567 6.89 0.63 -1.18
CA GLY A 567 6.83 -0.61 -1.95
C GLY A 567 6.89 -1.88 -1.10
N GLY A 568 6.53 -1.80 0.20
CA GLY A 568 6.56 -2.91 1.14
C GLY A 568 7.92 -3.20 1.79
N ASN A 569 8.91 -2.32 1.63
CA ASN A 569 10.22 -2.48 2.26
C ASN A 569 10.16 -2.11 3.76
N VAL A 570 10.11 -3.12 4.63
CA VAL A 570 9.97 -2.96 6.09
C VAL A 570 11.03 -2.03 6.69
N GLU A 571 12.28 -2.09 6.24
CA GLU A 571 13.36 -1.21 6.74
C GLU A 571 13.05 0.26 6.40
N LEU A 572 12.61 0.53 5.17
CA LEU A 572 12.21 1.88 4.74
C LEU A 572 10.96 2.35 5.48
N ILE A 573 9.98 1.47 5.72
CA ILE A 573 8.79 1.81 6.48
C ILE A 573 9.15 2.21 7.91
N LYS A 574 10.02 1.45 8.59
CA LYS A 574 10.54 1.83 9.91
C LYS A 574 11.30 3.16 9.88
N THR A 575 12.13 3.35 8.85
CA THR A 575 12.87 4.61 8.63
C THR A 575 11.91 5.80 8.48
N LEU A 576 10.85 5.66 7.67
CA LEU A 576 9.83 6.68 7.47
C LEU A 576 9.04 6.96 8.74
N ASN A 577 8.66 5.93 9.51
CA ASN A 577 7.97 6.10 10.79
C ASN A 577 8.82 6.83 11.81
N PHE A 578 10.11 6.49 11.89
CA PHE A 578 11.06 7.24 12.72
C PHE A 578 11.10 8.72 12.32
N LEU A 579 11.24 9.01 11.03
CA LEU A 579 11.28 10.39 10.53
C LEU A 579 9.95 11.14 10.72
N ARG A 580 8.81 10.45 10.60
CA ARG A 580 7.49 11.05 10.84
C ARG A 580 7.31 11.47 12.30
N ASN A 581 7.82 10.65 13.22
CA ASN A 581 7.70 10.88 14.65
C ASN A 581 8.85 11.75 15.22
N TYR A 582 9.81 12.14 14.37
CA TYR A 582 10.87 13.05 14.77
C TYR A 582 10.37 14.50 14.72
N GLU A 583 10.32 15.14 15.89
CA GLU A 583 9.81 16.49 16.05
C GLU A 583 10.66 17.51 15.25
N GLY A 584 10.01 18.40 14.49
CA GLY A 584 10.67 19.54 13.84
C GLY A 584 10.98 19.42 12.34
N ILE A 585 10.88 18.24 11.71
CA ILE A 585 11.28 18.10 10.29
C ILE A 585 10.38 18.93 9.36
N ASP A 586 9.09 19.02 9.65
CA ASP A 586 8.16 19.78 8.82
C ASP A 586 8.44 21.29 8.91
N GLU A 587 8.81 21.80 10.08
CA GLU A 587 9.29 23.17 10.25
C GLU A 587 10.60 23.43 9.49
N LEU A 588 11.54 22.48 9.53
CA LEU A 588 12.79 22.55 8.77
C LEU A 588 12.53 22.60 7.26
N ASN A 589 11.63 21.73 6.77
CA ASN A 589 11.23 21.72 5.36
C ASN A 589 10.53 23.03 4.95
N ARG A 590 9.68 23.59 5.81
CA ARG A 590 9.07 24.91 5.60
C ARG A 590 10.11 26.03 5.48
N ALA A 591 11.19 25.97 6.26
CA ALA A 591 12.29 26.95 6.17
C ALA A 591 13.02 26.89 4.82
N VAL A 592 13.20 25.69 4.25
CA VAL A 592 13.78 25.52 2.90
C VAL A 592 12.91 26.19 1.84
N ILE A 593 11.62 25.86 1.80
CA ILE A 593 10.72 26.41 0.76
C ILE A 593 10.47 27.91 0.92
N ALA A 594 10.56 28.45 2.14
CA ALA A 594 10.44 29.88 2.39
C ALA A 594 11.55 30.67 1.67
N LYS A 595 12.79 30.14 1.62
CA LYS A 595 13.88 30.74 0.84
C LYS A 595 13.60 30.73 -0.67
N VAL A 596 13.05 29.63 -1.19
CA VAL A 596 12.65 29.53 -2.61
C VAL A 596 11.62 30.61 -2.96
N VAL A 597 10.60 30.80 -2.11
CA VAL A 597 9.56 31.83 -2.31
C VAL A 597 10.13 33.25 -2.19
N ALA A 598 11.09 33.48 -1.30
CA ALA A 598 11.72 34.78 -1.08
C ALA A 598 12.78 35.15 -2.13
N SER A 599 13.13 34.23 -3.04
CA SER A 599 14.23 34.40 -3.99
C SER A 599 14.03 35.57 -4.96
N GLN A 600 15.13 36.21 -5.34
CA GLN A 600 15.18 37.34 -6.26
C GLN A 600 16.27 37.12 -7.32
N PRO A 601 16.08 36.16 -8.25
CA PRO A 601 17.05 35.89 -9.30
C PRO A 601 17.05 36.99 -10.37
N VAL A 602 18.26 37.46 -10.68
CA VAL A 602 18.54 38.51 -11.65
C VAL A 602 19.63 38.03 -12.60
N LEU A 603 19.36 38.15 -13.91
CA LEU A 603 20.35 37.87 -14.94
C LEU A 603 21.26 39.11 -15.08
N LYS A 604 22.51 38.97 -14.66
CA LYS A 604 23.48 40.08 -14.55
C LYS A 604 24.36 40.22 -15.76
N ASP A 605 24.80 39.11 -16.36
CA ASP A 605 25.81 39.14 -17.41
C ASP A 605 25.82 37.89 -18.29
N ASN A 606 26.61 37.94 -19.36
CA ASN A 606 27.07 36.80 -20.14
C ASN A 606 28.57 36.97 -20.44
N VAL A 607 29.38 36.03 -19.93
CA VAL A 607 30.86 36.12 -19.92
C VAL A 607 31.48 34.76 -20.22
N ARG A 608 32.80 34.71 -20.41
CA ARG A 608 33.49 33.41 -20.57
C ARG A 608 33.49 32.65 -19.25
N ALA A 609 33.28 31.34 -19.30
CA ALA A 609 33.17 30.50 -18.11
C ALA A 609 34.35 30.66 -17.15
N LYS A 610 35.59 30.71 -17.66
CA LYS A 610 36.82 30.90 -16.88
C LYS A 610 36.92 32.22 -16.11
N GLU A 611 36.10 33.22 -16.45
CA GLU A 611 36.12 34.52 -15.77
C GLU A 611 35.34 34.47 -14.45
N VAL A 612 34.43 33.51 -14.30
CA VAL A 612 33.49 33.43 -13.16
C VAL A 612 33.47 32.06 -12.46
N ILE A 613 34.04 31.03 -13.07
CA ILE A 613 34.16 29.68 -12.52
C ILE A 613 35.64 29.44 -12.15
N PRO A 614 36.01 29.51 -10.86
CA PRO A 614 37.41 29.46 -10.40
C PRO A 614 38.09 28.10 -10.65
N GLU A 615 37.32 27.01 -10.71
CA GLU A 615 37.82 25.65 -10.87
C GLU A 615 38.62 25.48 -12.18
N PHE A 616 38.35 26.29 -13.21
CA PHE A 616 39.17 26.31 -14.43
C PHE A 616 40.59 26.81 -14.15
N ALA A 617 40.75 27.89 -13.40
CA ALA A 617 42.07 28.46 -13.08
C ALA A 617 42.83 27.57 -12.09
N GLU A 618 42.13 27.05 -11.07
CA GLU A 618 42.70 26.19 -10.02
C GLU A 618 43.30 24.89 -10.55
N ASN A 619 42.85 24.43 -11.72
CA ASN A 619 43.27 23.17 -12.33
C ASN A 619 44.04 23.39 -13.66
N GLY A 620 44.69 24.55 -13.82
CA GLY A 620 45.58 24.81 -14.95
C GLY A 620 44.88 24.95 -16.32
N GLY A 621 43.57 25.18 -16.33
CA GLY A 621 42.77 25.47 -17.53
C GLY A 621 42.28 24.25 -18.33
N LYS A 622 42.87 23.06 -18.15
CA LYS A 622 42.41 21.82 -18.82
C LYS A 622 41.32 21.11 -18.01
N VAL A 623 40.17 21.76 -17.89
CA VAL A 623 38.98 21.21 -17.21
C VAL A 623 37.79 21.27 -18.16
N ILE A 624 36.99 20.21 -18.14
CA ILE A 624 35.66 20.18 -18.75
C ILE A 624 34.65 19.93 -17.63
N LEU A 625 33.66 20.81 -17.50
CA LEU A 625 32.52 20.55 -16.64
C LEU A 625 31.50 19.69 -17.38
N HIS A 626 30.69 18.93 -16.64
CA HIS A 626 29.68 18.05 -17.22
C HIS A 626 28.38 18.01 -16.39
N ALA A 627 27.27 17.64 -17.02
CA ALA A 627 26.00 17.44 -16.31
C ALA A 627 26.02 16.20 -15.40
N GLY A 628 25.12 16.16 -14.42
CA GLY A 628 24.87 15.03 -13.53
C GLY A 628 25.82 14.91 -12.34
N PRO A 629 25.68 13.84 -11.52
CA PRO A 629 26.61 13.55 -10.43
C PRO A 629 28.01 13.17 -10.96
N PRO A 630 29.05 13.09 -10.11
CA PRO A 630 30.40 12.69 -10.51
C PRO A 630 30.42 11.42 -11.36
N VAL A 631 31.09 11.46 -12.52
CA VAL A 631 31.20 10.31 -13.43
C VAL A 631 32.58 10.27 -14.09
N ALA A 632 33.10 9.06 -14.29
CA ALA A 632 34.32 8.84 -15.05
C ALA A 632 34.05 8.93 -16.55
N TYR A 633 35.04 9.34 -17.35
CA TYR A 633 34.86 9.56 -18.80
C TYR A 633 34.41 8.29 -19.52
N GLU A 634 34.94 7.13 -19.14
CA GLU A 634 34.59 5.83 -19.70
C GLU A 634 33.12 5.43 -19.49
N ASN A 635 32.45 6.00 -18.48
CA ASN A 635 31.04 5.76 -18.19
C ASN A 635 30.12 6.81 -18.83
N MET A 636 30.67 7.88 -19.41
CA MET A 636 29.87 8.85 -20.16
C MET A 636 29.34 8.19 -21.44
N PRO A 637 28.05 8.35 -21.79
CA PRO A 637 27.52 7.82 -23.04
C PRO A 637 28.16 8.50 -24.26
N ASP A 638 28.13 7.82 -25.41
CA ASP A 638 28.78 8.27 -26.65
C ASP A 638 28.45 9.73 -27.05
N PRO A 639 27.20 10.21 -27.07
CA PRO A 639 26.91 11.63 -27.31
C PRO A 639 27.55 12.59 -26.29
N MET A 640 27.70 12.21 -25.03
CA MET A 640 28.39 13.03 -24.03
C MET A 640 29.91 13.03 -24.29
N GLN A 641 30.50 11.89 -24.66
CA GLN A 641 31.90 11.82 -25.09
C GLN A 641 32.16 12.65 -26.36
N GLY A 642 31.26 12.59 -27.34
CA GLY A 642 31.32 13.43 -28.55
C GLY A 642 31.25 14.92 -28.23
N SER A 643 30.44 15.30 -27.23
CA SER A 643 30.40 16.67 -26.70
C SER A 643 31.74 17.09 -26.10
N CYS A 644 32.41 16.19 -25.38
CA CYS A 644 33.77 16.44 -24.86
C CYS A 644 34.78 16.62 -26.00
N VAL A 645 34.73 15.79 -27.05
CA VAL A 645 35.58 15.97 -28.25
C VAL A 645 35.37 17.35 -28.85
N GLY A 646 34.11 17.77 -29.06
CA GLY A 646 33.83 19.10 -29.60
C GLY A 646 34.32 20.25 -28.71
N ALA A 647 34.28 20.09 -27.38
CA ALA A 647 34.86 21.07 -26.46
C ALA A 647 36.40 21.14 -26.57
N VAL A 648 37.09 20.01 -26.68
CA VAL A 648 38.55 19.96 -26.89
C VAL A 648 38.93 20.65 -28.20
N MET A 649 38.16 20.42 -29.27
CA MET A 649 38.36 21.06 -30.58
C MET A 649 38.08 22.56 -30.52
N PHE A 650 37.03 22.99 -29.81
CA PHE A 650 36.68 24.40 -29.61
C PHE A 650 37.75 25.15 -28.81
N GLU A 651 38.33 24.52 -27.79
CA GLU A 651 39.42 25.08 -26.99
C GLU A 651 40.79 25.00 -27.67
N GLU A 652 40.87 24.38 -28.85
CA GLU A 652 42.10 24.21 -29.63
C GLU A 652 43.19 23.44 -28.86
N TRP A 653 42.77 22.51 -27.99
CA TRP A 653 43.68 21.63 -27.24
C TRP A 653 44.21 20.48 -28.10
N ALA A 654 43.48 20.09 -29.13
CA ALA A 654 43.86 19.08 -30.12
C ALA A 654 43.54 19.58 -31.54
N ALA A 655 44.28 19.10 -32.55
CA ALA A 655 44.07 19.46 -33.94
C ALA A 655 43.15 18.47 -34.68
N THR A 656 42.98 17.26 -34.13
CA THR A 656 42.18 16.19 -34.72
C THR A 656 41.33 15.47 -33.68
N GLU A 657 40.26 14.80 -34.11
CA GLU A 657 39.43 13.96 -33.23
C GLU A 657 40.24 12.86 -32.54
N GLU A 658 41.19 12.22 -33.25
CA GLU A 658 42.01 11.14 -32.69
C GLU A 658 42.89 11.65 -31.53
N GLU A 659 43.50 12.82 -31.70
CA GLU A 659 44.24 13.49 -30.63
C GLU A 659 43.32 13.89 -29.46
N ALA A 660 42.13 14.41 -29.76
CA ALA A 660 41.16 14.80 -28.73
C ALA A 660 40.72 13.61 -27.87
N ARG A 661 40.35 12.48 -28.50
CA ARG A 661 39.97 11.26 -27.79
C ARG A 661 41.11 10.72 -26.94
N LYS A 662 42.33 10.70 -27.48
CA LYS A 662 43.52 10.28 -26.72
C LYS A 662 43.76 11.15 -25.48
N MET A 663 43.54 12.46 -25.55
CA MET A 663 43.66 13.35 -24.39
C MET A 663 42.57 13.08 -23.34
N LEU A 664 41.33 12.85 -23.78
CA LEU A 664 40.18 12.56 -22.91
C LEU A 664 40.36 11.22 -22.18
N GLU A 665 40.76 10.17 -22.91
CA GLU A 665 41.03 8.83 -22.38
C GLU A 665 42.31 8.77 -21.54
N GLY A 666 43.30 9.62 -21.86
CA GLY A 666 44.59 9.66 -21.18
C GLY A 666 44.59 10.38 -19.83
N GLY A 667 43.45 10.96 -19.41
CA GLY A 667 43.32 11.69 -18.14
C GLY A 667 44.02 13.04 -18.12
N GLU A 668 44.34 13.62 -19.29
CA GLU A 668 44.95 14.96 -19.39
C GLU A 668 43.96 16.09 -19.07
N ILE A 669 42.65 15.80 -19.12
CA ILE A 669 41.55 16.72 -18.87
C ILE A 669 40.83 16.28 -17.61
N LYS A 670 40.64 17.21 -16.67
CA LYS A 670 39.87 16.96 -15.46
C LYS A 670 38.38 17.16 -15.73
N PHE A 671 37.56 16.21 -15.29
CA PHE A 671 36.10 16.31 -15.34
C PHE A 671 35.55 16.70 -13.97
N ILE A 672 34.64 17.68 -13.94
CA ILE A 672 33.97 18.14 -12.71
C ILE A 672 32.48 18.33 -12.99
N PRO A 673 31.57 17.85 -12.14
CA PRO A 673 30.14 18.16 -12.27
C PRO A 673 29.88 19.66 -12.28
N CYS A 674 29.02 20.13 -13.18
CA CYS A 674 28.56 21.52 -13.20
C CYS A 674 28.02 21.95 -11.81
N HIS A 675 27.24 21.08 -11.17
CA HIS A 675 26.64 21.34 -9.85
C HIS A 675 27.67 21.61 -8.74
N HIS A 676 28.93 21.17 -8.89
CA HIS A 676 30.02 21.44 -7.95
C HIS A 676 30.67 22.82 -8.16
N CYS A 677 30.46 23.43 -9.32
CA CYS A 677 31.06 24.71 -9.73
C CYS A 677 30.02 25.84 -9.79
N ASN A 678 28.92 25.73 -9.02
CA ASN A 678 27.75 26.61 -9.11
C ASN A 678 27.16 26.71 -10.54
N ALA A 679 27.38 25.71 -11.38
CA ALA A 679 26.91 25.69 -12.75
C ALA A 679 25.86 24.61 -12.97
N VAL A 680 25.18 24.70 -14.12
CA VAL A 680 24.31 23.66 -14.67
C VAL A 680 24.46 23.62 -16.18
N GLY A 681 24.34 22.45 -16.78
CA GLY A 681 24.47 22.26 -18.22
C GLY A 681 23.32 21.43 -18.82
N PRO A 682 22.73 21.86 -19.96
CA PRO A 682 21.71 21.07 -20.64
C PRO A 682 22.30 19.83 -21.31
N MET A 683 21.56 18.72 -21.29
CA MET A 683 21.95 17.45 -21.92
C MET A 683 23.34 16.95 -21.47
N GLY A 684 24.35 16.82 -22.35
CA GLY A 684 25.70 16.44 -21.89
C GLY A 684 26.32 17.45 -20.91
N GLY A 685 25.82 18.69 -20.90
CA GLY A 685 26.24 19.75 -19.98
C GLY A 685 27.69 20.18 -20.10
N ILE A 686 28.35 19.80 -21.20
CA ILE A 686 29.77 20.07 -21.42
C ILE A 686 30.03 21.57 -21.45
N THR A 687 30.85 22.03 -20.51
CA THR A 687 31.24 23.43 -20.37
C THR A 687 32.76 23.54 -20.25
N SER A 688 33.39 24.28 -21.17
CA SER A 688 34.83 24.50 -21.20
C SER A 688 35.20 25.97 -20.94
N PRO A 689 36.47 26.30 -20.64
CA PRO A 689 36.88 27.62 -20.14
C PRO A 689 36.44 28.83 -20.97
N ASN A 690 36.44 28.73 -22.30
CA ASN A 690 36.12 29.83 -23.19
C ASN A 690 34.66 29.82 -23.68
N MET A 691 33.83 28.85 -23.27
CA MET A 691 32.41 28.91 -23.57
C MET A 691 31.76 30.08 -22.84
N ALA A 692 30.77 30.69 -23.48
CA ALA A 692 30.02 31.79 -22.92
C ALA A 692 28.89 31.29 -22.01
N VAL A 693 28.84 31.81 -20.78
CA VAL A 693 27.88 31.43 -19.73
C VAL A 693 27.10 32.64 -19.26
N PHE A 694 25.81 32.44 -18.99
CA PHE A 694 24.98 33.40 -18.27
C PHE A 694 25.39 33.45 -16.79
N VAL A 695 25.29 34.63 -16.21
CA VAL A 695 25.50 34.87 -14.77
C VAL A 695 24.17 35.27 -14.15
N VAL A 696 23.57 34.35 -13.40
CA VAL A 696 22.37 34.63 -12.61
C VAL A 696 22.78 34.81 -11.15
N GLU A 697 22.38 35.93 -10.55
CA GLU A 697 22.58 36.22 -9.13
C GLU A 697 21.22 36.17 -8.43
N ASN A 698 21.11 35.35 -7.38
CA ASN A 698 19.97 35.41 -6.47
C ASN A 698 20.26 36.48 -5.42
N GLU A 699 19.76 37.70 -5.60
CA GLU A 699 20.09 38.84 -4.74
C GLU A 699 19.68 38.61 -3.27
N ALA A 700 18.63 37.83 -3.02
CA ALA A 700 18.20 37.48 -1.67
C ALA A 700 19.23 36.61 -0.91
N GLY A 701 19.88 35.68 -1.62
CA GLY A 701 20.90 34.76 -1.06
C GLY A 701 22.35 35.23 -1.26
N GLY A 702 22.58 36.19 -2.15
CA GLY A 702 23.90 36.70 -2.52
C GLY A 702 24.78 35.71 -3.29
N ASN A 703 24.22 34.58 -3.74
CA ASN A 703 24.94 33.55 -4.50
C ASN A 703 24.67 33.69 -6.02
N LYS A 704 25.57 33.10 -6.81
CA LYS A 704 25.51 33.12 -8.28
C LYS A 704 25.49 31.72 -8.84
N ALA A 705 24.85 31.57 -9.99
CA ALA A 705 24.91 30.35 -10.77
C ALA A 705 25.10 30.63 -12.26
N TYR A 706 25.61 29.61 -12.95
CA TYR A 706 26.07 29.72 -14.33
C TYR A 706 25.46 28.64 -15.22
N CYS A 707 25.21 28.98 -16.48
CA CYS A 707 24.80 28.01 -17.51
C CYS A 707 25.29 28.51 -18.87
N THR A 708 25.70 27.60 -19.75
CA THR A 708 26.06 27.95 -21.13
C THR A 708 24.86 28.56 -21.86
N MET A 709 25.07 29.17 -23.03
CA MET A 709 23.96 29.63 -23.86
C MET A 709 23.35 28.49 -24.69
N ASN A 710 22.05 28.59 -25.01
CA ASN A 710 21.43 27.67 -25.95
C ASN A 710 22.02 27.85 -27.36
N GLU A 711 22.50 26.77 -27.96
CA GLU A 711 23.18 26.75 -29.27
C GLU A 711 22.24 26.86 -30.49
N GLY A 712 20.93 26.98 -30.27
CA GLY A 712 19.93 27.05 -31.33
C GLY A 712 19.35 25.69 -31.72
N ILE A 713 18.80 25.63 -32.93
CA ILE A 713 18.19 24.45 -33.54
C ILE A 713 19.24 23.72 -34.41
N GLY A 714 19.03 22.43 -34.66
CA GLY A 714 19.85 21.60 -35.53
C GLY A 714 20.93 20.83 -34.78
N LYS A 715 22.06 20.55 -35.44
CA LYS A 715 23.21 19.91 -34.81
C LYS A 715 23.84 20.86 -33.81
N VAL A 716 24.01 20.39 -32.58
CA VAL A 716 24.51 21.18 -31.44
C VAL A 716 25.36 20.30 -30.53
N LEU A 717 26.31 20.92 -29.85
CA LEU A 717 27.25 20.26 -28.96
C LEU A 717 26.53 19.54 -27.82
N ARG A 718 25.51 20.15 -27.21
CA ARG A 718 24.80 19.53 -26.09
C ARG A 718 24.22 18.14 -26.38
N PHE A 719 23.97 17.79 -27.63
CA PHE A 719 23.52 16.45 -28.06
C PHE A 719 24.63 15.60 -28.70
N GLY A 720 25.91 15.98 -28.53
CA GLY A 720 27.05 15.23 -29.01
C GLY A 720 27.49 15.49 -30.44
N ALA A 721 27.01 16.56 -31.10
CA ALA A 721 27.53 16.94 -32.41
C ALA A 721 28.75 17.86 -32.29
N TYR A 722 29.79 17.61 -33.08
CA TYR A 722 31.06 18.33 -32.99
C TYR A 722 31.69 18.58 -34.37
N ASP A 723 30.90 18.57 -35.44
CA ASP A 723 31.39 18.93 -36.76
C ASP A 723 31.79 20.42 -36.82
N GLU A 724 32.46 20.81 -37.91
CA GLU A 724 33.02 22.15 -38.06
C GLU A 724 31.97 23.26 -37.93
N GLU A 725 30.72 22.99 -38.34
CA GLU A 725 29.61 23.92 -38.19
C GLU A 725 29.31 24.20 -36.71
N VAL A 726 29.26 23.16 -35.86
CA VAL A 726 29.04 23.31 -34.42
C VAL A 726 30.17 24.09 -33.76
N VAL A 727 31.43 23.73 -34.05
CA VAL A 727 32.59 24.42 -33.45
C VAL A 727 32.64 25.89 -33.89
N ASN A 728 32.34 26.18 -35.15
CA ASN A 728 32.28 27.56 -35.66
C ASN A 728 31.13 28.36 -35.01
N ARG A 729 29.97 27.73 -34.76
CA ARG A 729 28.88 28.35 -34.02
C ARG A 729 29.28 28.67 -32.59
N LEU A 730 29.97 27.76 -31.90
CA LEU A 730 30.49 28.01 -30.54
C LEU A 730 31.50 29.16 -30.52
N ARG A 731 32.38 29.27 -31.53
CA ARG A 731 33.31 30.41 -31.68
C ARG A 731 32.55 31.72 -31.88
N TRP A 732 31.53 31.74 -32.75
CA TRP A 732 30.67 32.92 -32.91
C TRP A 732 29.91 33.26 -31.62
N MET A 733 29.43 32.26 -30.88
CA MET A 733 28.79 32.47 -29.60
C MET A 733 29.74 33.08 -28.55
N ARG A 734 31.00 32.64 -28.53
CA ARG A 734 32.07 33.17 -27.68
C ARG A 734 32.44 34.61 -28.05
N ASP A 735 32.55 34.91 -29.34
CA ASP A 735 33.16 36.16 -29.82
C ASP A 735 32.15 37.26 -30.14
N VAL A 736 30.90 36.91 -30.47
CA VAL A 736 29.84 37.84 -30.91
C VAL A 736 28.62 37.79 -30.00
N LEU A 737 27.92 36.65 -29.92
CA LEU A 737 26.63 36.56 -29.20
C LEU A 737 26.78 36.86 -27.71
N GLY A 738 27.67 36.14 -27.03
CA GLY A 738 27.90 36.28 -25.58
C GLY A 738 28.32 37.70 -25.19
N PRO A 739 29.38 38.27 -25.82
CA PRO A 739 29.78 39.65 -25.56
C PRO A 739 28.68 40.69 -25.83
N THR A 740 27.85 40.48 -26.86
CA THR A 740 26.71 41.36 -27.16
C THR A 740 25.66 41.31 -26.06
N LEU A 741 25.26 40.09 -25.65
CA LEU A 741 24.30 39.91 -24.56
C LEU A 741 24.84 40.42 -23.22
N GLY A 742 26.11 40.17 -22.90
CA GLY A 742 26.73 40.67 -21.67
C GLY A 742 26.76 42.20 -21.63
N LYS A 743 27.10 42.86 -22.75
CA LYS A 743 27.01 44.33 -22.85
C LYS A 743 25.56 44.82 -22.69
N ALA A 744 24.59 44.17 -23.32
CA ALA A 744 23.19 44.54 -23.20
C ALA A 744 22.70 44.43 -21.74
N LEU A 745 22.99 43.30 -21.07
CA LEU A 745 22.61 43.07 -19.66
C LEU A 745 23.27 44.07 -18.70
N ARG A 746 24.58 44.31 -18.85
CA ARG A 746 25.30 45.31 -18.02
C ARG A 746 24.82 46.75 -18.23
N SER A 747 24.17 47.04 -19.36
CA SER A 747 23.58 48.37 -19.61
C SER A 747 22.23 48.58 -18.93
N MET A 748 21.60 47.50 -18.45
CA MET A 748 20.39 47.58 -17.63
C MET A 748 20.78 47.94 -16.19
N GLU A 749 20.15 48.97 -15.61
CA GLU A 749 20.52 49.55 -14.30
C GLU A 749 20.70 48.50 -13.20
N ASN A 750 19.86 47.46 -13.16
CA ASN A 750 19.90 46.41 -12.16
C ASN A 750 20.11 45.00 -12.75
N GLY A 751 20.38 44.88 -14.05
CA GLY A 751 20.24 43.61 -14.79
C GLY A 751 18.77 43.26 -15.08
N LEU A 752 18.51 42.05 -15.57
CA LEU A 752 17.16 41.59 -15.93
C LEU A 752 16.55 40.73 -14.82
N ALA A 753 15.52 41.23 -14.15
CA ALA A 753 14.79 40.47 -13.14
C ALA A 753 14.04 39.29 -13.78
N ILE A 754 14.28 38.07 -13.27
CA ILE A 754 13.83 36.84 -13.93
C ILE A 754 12.41 36.43 -13.48
N ASN A 755 12.08 36.58 -12.20
CA ASN A 755 10.76 36.20 -11.66
C ASN A 755 9.57 36.81 -12.43
N PRO A 756 9.57 38.11 -12.80
CA PRO A 756 8.49 38.69 -13.61
C PRO A 756 8.35 38.08 -15.02
N LEU A 757 9.46 37.60 -15.60
CA LEU A 757 9.44 36.92 -16.89
C LEU A 757 8.86 35.51 -16.75
N ILE A 758 9.27 34.77 -15.72
CA ILE A 758 8.72 33.44 -15.40
C ILE A 758 7.21 33.55 -15.17
N ALA A 759 6.76 34.42 -14.25
CA ALA A 759 5.33 34.57 -13.93
C ALA A 759 4.47 34.87 -15.17
N LYS A 760 4.98 35.70 -16.09
CA LYS A 760 4.31 36.01 -17.36
C LYS A 760 4.31 34.83 -18.31
N ALA A 761 5.44 34.16 -18.48
CA ALA A 761 5.59 33.05 -19.43
C ALA A 761 4.80 31.80 -18.99
N VAL A 762 4.72 31.49 -17.68
CA VAL A 762 3.81 30.46 -17.14
C VAL A 762 2.38 30.73 -17.60
N ALA A 763 1.91 31.97 -17.47
CA ALA A 763 0.56 32.36 -17.89
C ALA A 763 0.35 32.34 -19.41
N MET A 764 1.42 32.34 -20.20
CA MET A 764 1.43 32.18 -21.67
C MET A 764 1.65 30.72 -22.10
N GLY A 765 1.71 29.83 -21.11
CA GLY A 765 1.73 28.38 -21.23
C GLY A 765 3.11 27.74 -21.38
N ASP A 766 4.17 28.43 -20.98
CA ASP A 766 5.48 27.79 -20.85
C ASP A 766 5.55 26.98 -19.55
N GLU A 767 6.22 25.82 -19.61
CA GLU A 767 6.64 25.05 -18.44
C GLU A 767 8.15 25.07 -18.23
N PHE A 768 8.90 25.76 -19.08
CA PHE A 768 10.32 26.07 -18.93
C PHE A 768 11.33 24.93 -19.06
N HIS A 769 10.91 23.73 -19.46
CA HIS A 769 11.82 22.62 -19.79
C HIS A 769 11.74 22.27 -21.28
N GLN A 770 10.58 21.82 -21.77
CA GLN A 770 10.32 21.50 -23.18
C GLN A 770 9.64 22.63 -23.96
N ARG A 771 8.97 23.56 -23.29
CA ARG A 771 8.35 24.74 -23.91
C ARG A 771 8.83 26.01 -23.19
N ASN A 772 9.62 26.79 -23.93
CA ASN A 772 10.22 28.06 -23.51
C ASN A 772 9.91 29.22 -24.48
N ILE A 773 8.88 29.08 -25.32
CA ILE A 773 8.58 30.00 -26.43
C ILE A 773 8.24 31.39 -25.91
N ALA A 774 7.34 31.48 -24.93
CA ALA A 774 6.89 32.76 -24.38
C ALA A 774 8.03 33.46 -23.62
N ALA A 775 8.82 32.72 -22.86
CA ALA A 775 9.96 33.24 -22.12
C ALA A 775 11.09 33.70 -23.03
N SER A 776 11.40 32.94 -24.09
CA SER A 776 12.42 33.32 -25.09
C SER A 776 11.99 34.57 -25.87
N LEU A 777 10.71 34.68 -26.23
CA LEU A 777 10.15 35.90 -26.85
C LEU A 777 10.17 37.09 -25.89
N ALA A 778 9.81 36.88 -24.62
CA ALA A 778 9.88 37.93 -23.61
C ALA A 778 11.31 38.41 -23.40
N PHE A 779 12.28 37.50 -23.35
CA PHE A 779 13.71 37.85 -23.27
C PHE A 779 14.16 38.66 -24.49
N LEU A 780 13.85 38.21 -25.70
CA LEU A 780 14.15 38.94 -26.94
C LEU A 780 13.59 40.36 -26.90
N LYS A 781 12.34 40.52 -26.44
CA LYS A 781 11.69 41.83 -26.30
C LYS A 781 12.48 42.78 -25.39
N GLU A 782 13.06 42.29 -24.29
CA GLU A 782 13.82 43.13 -23.36
C GLU A 782 15.21 43.51 -23.93
N VAL A 783 15.89 42.60 -24.64
CA VAL A 783 17.26 42.86 -25.14
C VAL A 783 17.32 43.51 -26.52
N ALA A 784 16.34 43.28 -27.40
CA ALA A 784 16.40 43.76 -28.79
C ALA A 784 16.50 45.30 -28.94
N PRO A 785 15.76 46.13 -28.17
CA PRO A 785 15.90 47.58 -28.26
C PRO A 785 17.31 48.06 -27.87
N ILE A 786 17.90 47.43 -26.85
CA ILE A 786 19.26 47.74 -26.38
C ILE A 786 20.27 47.38 -27.47
N ILE A 787 20.22 46.14 -27.98
CA ILE A 787 21.11 45.67 -29.05
C ILE A 787 21.01 46.55 -30.30
N THR A 788 19.80 47.01 -30.62
CA THR A 788 19.57 47.91 -31.76
C THR A 788 20.20 49.29 -31.57
N ALA A 789 20.22 49.79 -30.34
CA ALA A 789 20.85 51.06 -29.98
C ALA A 789 22.38 50.97 -29.78
N MET A 790 22.93 49.76 -29.62
CA MET A 790 24.36 49.54 -29.39
C MET A 790 25.22 49.78 -30.63
N GLU A 791 26.41 50.35 -30.41
CA GLU A 791 27.46 50.45 -31.41
C GLU A 791 28.10 49.08 -31.64
N MET A 792 27.85 48.50 -32.82
CA MET A 792 28.38 47.22 -33.28
C MET A 792 28.20 47.08 -34.80
N ASP A 793 28.85 46.08 -35.40
CA ASP A 793 28.70 45.73 -36.81
C ASP A 793 27.24 45.40 -37.16
N GLU A 794 26.79 45.83 -38.34
CA GLU A 794 25.39 45.69 -38.77
C GLU A 794 25.00 44.23 -39.01
N LYS A 795 25.92 43.43 -39.55
CA LYS A 795 25.70 42.00 -39.77
C LYS A 795 25.63 41.27 -38.43
N ASP A 796 26.57 41.53 -37.52
CA ASP A 796 26.54 40.92 -36.19
C ASP A 796 25.26 41.28 -35.41
N ARG A 797 24.80 42.54 -35.52
CA ARG A 797 23.53 42.98 -34.91
C ARG A 797 22.36 42.17 -35.45
N TYR A 798 22.26 42.05 -36.77
CA TYR A 798 21.22 41.27 -37.42
C TYR A 798 21.27 39.80 -36.99
N ASP A 799 22.45 39.18 -37.05
CA ASP A 799 22.63 37.76 -36.75
C ASP A 799 22.28 37.44 -35.29
N VAL A 800 22.64 38.30 -34.33
CA VAL A 800 22.27 38.13 -32.92
C VAL A 800 20.75 38.19 -32.76
N ILE A 801 20.08 39.22 -33.30
CA ILE A 801 18.62 39.36 -33.19
C ILE A 801 17.92 38.19 -33.90
N LYS A 802 18.39 37.80 -35.08
CA LYS A 802 17.84 36.68 -35.85
C LYS A 802 17.98 35.35 -35.10
N PHE A 803 19.15 35.08 -34.53
CA PHE A 803 19.40 33.88 -33.74
C PHE A 803 18.45 33.77 -32.53
N LEU A 804 18.27 34.87 -31.79
CA LEU A 804 17.35 34.92 -30.66
C LEU A 804 15.88 34.74 -31.11
N ALA A 805 15.50 35.31 -32.26
CA ALA A 805 14.16 35.17 -32.80
C ALA A 805 13.84 33.76 -33.32
N ASP A 806 14.85 33.02 -33.80
CA ASP A 806 14.69 31.65 -34.30
C ASP A 806 14.77 30.59 -33.19
N THR A 807 15.28 30.94 -32.02
CA THR A 807 15.58 29.98 -30.94
C THR A 807 14.51 30.01 -29.86
N ASP A 808 13.43 29.26 -30.08
CA ASP A 808 12.30 29.13 -29.14
C ASP A 808 12.66 28.51 -27.77
N GLN A 809 13.84 27.89 -27.67
CA GLN A 809 14.35 27.24 -26.47
C GLN A 809 15.45 28.06 -25.75
N PHE A 810 15.69 29.31 -26.16
CA PHE A 810 16.83 30.10 -25.66
C PHE A 810 16.77 30.33 -24.15
N PHE A 811 15.58 30.51 -23.59
CA PHE A 811 15.38 30.80 -22.17
C PHE A 811 15.62 29.61 -21.23
N LEU A 812 15.63 28.36 -21.74
CA LEU A 812 15.86 27.16 -20.92
C LEU A 812 17.13 27.29 -20.07
N ASN A 813 18.23 27.74 -20.68
CA ASN A 813 19.51 27.86 -20.00
C ASN A 813 19.49 28.93 -18.89
N ILE A 814 18.75 30.03 -19.10
CA ILE A 814 18.52 31.08 -18.08
C ILE A 814 17.68 30.50 -16.94
N MET A 815 16.62 29.74 -17.25
CA MET A 815 15.80 29.07 -16.25
C MET A 815 16.61 28.07 -15.42
N MET A 816 17.48 27.27 -16.06
CA MET A 816 18.34 26.32 -15.36
C MET A 816 19.28 27.03 -14.38
N ALA A 817 19.99 28.08 -14.82
CA ALA A 817 20.84 28.88 -13.95
C ALA A 817 20.04 29.52 -12.79
N THR A 818 18.80 29.95 -13.06
CA THR A 818 17.88 30.46 -12.05
C THR A 818 17.52 29.40 -11.01
N GLY A 819 17.09 28.22 -11.46
CA GLY A 819 16.80 27.09 -10.58
C GLY A 819 18.02 26.73 -9.73
N LYS A 820 19.21 26.67 -10.31
CA LYS A 820 20.45 26.42 -9.57
C LYS A 820 20.73 27.48 -8.51
N ALA A 821 20.68 28.77 -8.86
CA ALA A 821 20.93 29.86 -7.92
C ALA A 821 19.94 29.85 -6.75
N VAL A 822 18.65 29.63 -7.02
CA VAL A 822 17.62 29.61 -5.99
C VAL A 822 17.72 28.36 -5.11
N MET A 823 17.86 27.18 -5.72
CA MET A 823 17.86 25.93 -4.96
C MET A 823 19.15 25.73 -4.15
N ASP A 824 20.29 26.25 -4.60
CA ASP A 824 21.52 26.26 -3.80
C ASP A 824 21.41 27.15 -2.56
N ASP A 825 20.78 28.32 -2.68
CA ASP A 825 20.52 29.20 -1.53
C ASP A 825 19.53 28.57 -0.56
N ALA A 826 18.47 27.94 -1.09
CA ALA A 826 17.47 27.23 -0.30
C ALA A 826 18.07 26.07 0.51
N ARG A 827 19.07 25.38 -0.04
CA ARG A 827 19.84 24.31 0.63
C ARG A 827 20.82 24.82 1.67
N LYS A 828 21.40 26.00 1.45
CA LYS A 828 22.46 26.53 2.30
C LYS A 828 21.89 26.91 3.67
N ASP A 829 22.57 26.50 4.74
CA ASP A 829 22.18 26.80 6.13
C ASP A 829 20.74 26.39 6.49
N THR A 830 20.20 25.38 5.81
CA THR A 830 18.91 24.76 6.10
C THR A 830 19.07 23.26 6.35
N ASP A 831 18.02 22.63 6.85
CA ASP A 831 17.98 21.19 7.14
C ASP A 831 16.64 20.60 6.65
N GLY A 832 16.47 19.28 6.74
CA GLY A 832 15.25 18.60 6.31
C GLY A 832 15.41 17.75 5.03
N THR A 833 14.28 17.32 4.48
CA THR A 833 14.19 16.28 3.44
C THR A 833 13.76 16.81 2.07
N ILE A 834 13.66 18.14 1.92
CA ILE A 834 13.37 18.76 0.62
C ILE A 834 14.51 18.51 -0.36
N VAL A 835 14.18 18.03 -1.55
CA VAL A 835 15.11 17.86 -2.68
C VAL A 835 15.50 19.23 -3.22
N THR A 836 16.80 19.47 -3.31
CA THR A 836 17.38 20.76 -3.74
C THR A 836 18.21 20.66 -5.02
N ALA A 837 18.46 19.44 -5.52
CA ALA A 837 19.00 19.24 -6.86
C ALA A 837 18.54 17.89 -7.41
N MET A 838 18.23 17.86 -8.70
CA MET A 838 18.08 16.64 -9.49
C MET A 838 18.86 16.83 -10.79
N CYS A 839 19.68 15.84 -11.16
CA CYS A 839 20.49 15.87 -12.37
C CYS A 839 20.87 14.46 -12.81
N ARG A 840 21.34 14.31 -14.04
CA ARG A 840 21.72 13.02 -14.62
C ARG A 840 22.80 13.16 -15.69
N ASN A 841 23.60 12.12 -15.90
CA ASN A 841 24.74 12.12 -16.82
C ASN A 841 24.68 11.00 -17.88
N GLY A 842 23.54 10.34 -18.06
CA GLY A 842 23.40 9.19 -18.96
C GLY A 842 23.94 7.87 -18.42
N TYR A 843 24.50 7.86 -17.20
CA TYR A 843 24.90 6.67 -16.46
C TYR A 843 24.14 6.57 -15.13
N GLU A 844 24.19 7.64 -14.33
CA GLU A 844 23.48 7.76 -13.06
C GLU A 844 22.57 8.99 -13.04
N PHE A 845 21.49 8.85 -12.26
CA PHE A 845 20.68 9.96 -11.79
C PHE A 845 21.10 10.29 -10.36
N GLY A 846 21.25 11.57 -10.03
CA GLY A 846 21.65 12.03 -8.70
C GLY A 846 20.67 13.05 -8.12
N ILE A 847 20.42 12.95 -6.81
CA ILE A 847 19.70 13.97 -6.04
C ILE A 847 20.52 14.49 -4.86
N ARG A 848 20.16 15.68 -4.39
CA ARG A 848 20.57 16.25 -3.09
C ARG A 848 19.34 16.67 -2.31
N ILE A 849 19.38 16.50 -0.99
CA ILE A 849 18.37 17.01 -0.06
C ILE A 849 18.97 18.04 0.89
N ALA A 850 18.16 18.98 1.37
CA ALA A 850 18.59 20.11 2.21
C ALA A 850 19.47 19.67 3.39
N GLY A 851 19.00 18.68 4.15
CA GLY A 851 19.65 18.21 5.37
C GLY A 851 20.95 17.45 5.21
N MET A 852 21.35 17.12 3.98
CA MET A 852 22.58 16.37 3.68
C MET A 852 23.63 17.21 2.93
N GLY A 853 23.39 18.51 2.75
CA GLY A 853 24.39 19.40 2.15
C GLY A 853 24.75 19.00 0.72
N ASP A 854 26.04 18.78 0.44
CA ASP A 854 26.54 18.51 -0.93
C ASP A 854 26.63 17.02 -1.28
N GLU A 855 26.20 16.13 -0.38
CA GLU A 855 26.19 14.68 -0.58
C GLU A 855 25.23 14.30 -1.71
N TRP A 856 25.70 13.46 -2.63
CA TRP A 856 24.91 12.92 -3.73
C TRP A 856 24.34 11.56 -3.37
N PHE A 857 23.05 11.38 -3.63
CA PHE A 857 22.42 10.07 -3.61
C PHE A 857 22.09 9.68 -5.04
N THR A 858 22.65 8.55 -5.51
CA THR A 858 22.55 8.13 -6.91
C THR A 858 21.78 6.83 -7.09
N GLY A 859 21.23 6.66 -8.30
CA GLY A 859 20.66 5.42 -8.82
C GLY A 859 20.89 5.31 -10.33
N PRO A 860 20.64 4.15 -10.94
CA PRO A 860 20.81 3.95 -12.38
C PRO A 860 19.85 4.86 -13.15
N VAL A 861 20.35 5.56 -14.17
CA VAL A 861 19.50 6.47 -14.93
C VAL A 861 18.49 5.71 -15.78
N ASN A 862 17.29 6.28 -15.92
CA ASN A 862 16.25 5.74 -16.79
C ASN A 862 16.34 6.32 -18.20
N THR A 863 15.81 5.59 -19.18
CA THR A 863 15.66 6.07 -20.56
C THR A 863 14.32 6.79 -20.72
N PRO A 864 14.27 7.98 -21.34
CA PRO A 864 13.02 8.70 -21.56
C PRO A 864 12.05 7.94 -22.48
N GLN A 865 10.75 8.10 -22.21
CA GLN A 865 9.68 7.54 -23.04
C GLN A 865 8.85 8.67 -23.63
N GLY A 866 8.56 8.61 -24.92
CA GLY A 866 7.77 9.65 -25.59
C GLY A 866 7.68 9.46 -27.08
N LEU A 867 7.53 10.57 -27.81
CA LEU A 867 7.44 10.57 -29.25
C LEU A 867 8.81 10.70 -29.91
N TYR A 868 9.03 9.85 -30.90
CA TYR A 868 10.22 9.84 -31.74
C TYR A 868 9.95 10.58 -33.05
N PHE A 869 10.96 11.29 -33.55
CA PHE A 869 10.94 11.89 -34.88
C PHE A 869 10.93 10.80 -35.95
N THR A 870 10.38 11.12 -37.12
CA THR A 870 10.26 10.18 -38.23
C THR A 870 11.61 9.54 -38.56
N GLY A 871 11.68 8.21 -38.52
CA GLY A 871 12.89 7.43 -38.82
C GLY A 871 13.70 7.00 -37.61
N TYR A 872 13.24 7.30 -36.38
CA TYR A 872 13.82 6.83 -35.13
C TYR A 872 12.79 6.12 -34.26
N ASP A 873 13.26 5.29 -33.34
CA ASP A 873 12.45 4.63 -32.32
C ASP A 873 13.18 4.53 -30.97
N ALA A 874 12.61 3.78 -30.03
CA ALA A 874 13.14 3.64 -28.68
C ALA A 874 14.49 2.93 -28.60
N GLU A 875 14.87 2.12 -29.59
CA GLU A 875 16.17 1.45 -29.61
C GLU A 875 17.31 2.43 -29.91
N ASP A 876 17.01 3.57 -30.53
CA ASP A 876 17.96 4.63 -30.83
C ASP A 876 18.22 5.59 -29.65
N ALA A 877 17.40 5.53 -28.59
CA ALA A 877 17.43 6.45 -27.48
C ALA A 877 18.67 6.26 -26.59
N CYS A 878 19.31 7.38 -26.23
CA CYS A 878 20.30 7.42 -25.16
C CYS A 878 19.59 7.46 -23.80
N PRO A 879 20.14 6.82 -22.74
CA PRO A 879 19.71 7.08 -21.37
C PRO A 879 19.78 8.57 -21.02
N ASP A 880 18.90 9.02 -20.11
CA ASP A 880 18.67 10.45 -19.91
C ASP A 880 19.90 11.20 -19.36
N MET A 881 20.11 12.44 -19.79
CA MET A 881 21.26 13.26 -19.37
C MET A 881 20.90 14.74 -19.28
N GLY A 882 21.56 15.47 -18.39
CA GLY A 882 21.44 16.90 -18.19
C GLY A 882 21.25 17.32 -16.75
N ASP A 883 21.50 18.59 -16.49
CA ASP A 883 21.13 19.26 -15.23
C ASP A 883 19.75 19.93 -15.32
N SER A 884 19.06 19.81 -16.46
CA SER A 884 17.78 20.47 -16.70
C SER A 884 16.66 20.03 -15.74
N ALA A 885 16.81 18.89 -15.07
CA ALA A 885 15.95 18.45 -13.96
C ALA A 885 15.97 19.39 -12.73
N ILE A 886 16.90 20.37 -12.69
CA ILE A 886 16.84 21.48 -11.74
C ILE A 886 15.58 22.34 -11.92
N THR A 887 14.98 22.34 -13.11
CA THR A 887 13.74 23.07 -13.39
C THR A 887 12.54 22.41 -12.69
N GLU A 888 12.43 21.08 -12.72
CA GLU A 888 11.47 20.31 -11.92
C GLU A 888 11.73 20.44 -10.42
N THR A 889 13.01 20.45 -10.02
CA THR A 889 13.38 20.67 -8.61
C THR A 889 12.88 22.02 -8.08
N PHE A 890 12.88 23.05 -8.93
CA PHE A 890 12.31 24.36 -8.63
C PHE A 890 10.77 24.38 -8.63
N GLY A 891 10.13 23.42 -9.30
CA GLY A 891 8.67 23.27 -9.37
C GLY A 891 8.03 23.51 -10.73
N VAL A 892 8.81 23.82 -11.77
CA VAL A 892 8.33 23.96 -13.16
C VAL A 892 8.61 22.66 -13.94
N GLY A 893 8.64 22.69 -15.27
CA GLY A 893 8.90 21.53 -16.11
C GLY A 893 7.75 20.52 -16.08
N GLY A 894 8.08 19.24 -15.98
CA GLY A 894 7.10 18.16 -15.81
C GLY A 894 6.20 18.31 -14.57
N MET A 895 6.69 18.98 -13.51
CA MET A 895 5.92 19.26 -12.29
C MET A 895 4.77 20.25 -12.50
N ALA A 896 4.88 21.10 -13.53
CA ALA A 896 3.88 22.11 -13.89
C ALA A 896 3.35 21.87 -15.31
N MET A 897 3.26 20.60 -15.75
CA MET A 897 2.84 20.23 -17.11
C MET A 897 1.49 20.84 -17.50
N ILE A 898 0.58 21.03 -16.53
CA ILE A 898 -0.72 21.70 -16.73
C ILE A 898 -0.59 23.15 -17.20
N ALA A 899 0.54 23.83 -16.93
CA ALA A 899 0.81 25.17 -17.48
C ALA A 899 0.97 25.12 -19.00
N ALA A 900 1.49 24.01 -19.56
CA ALA A 900 1.76 23.85 -20.98
C ALA A 900 1.00 22.67 -21.62
N PRO A 901 -0.34 22.67 -21.70
CA PRO A 901 -1.10 21.54 -22.28
C PRO A 901 -0.73 21.22 -23.74
N ALA A 902 -0.12 22.15 -24.46
CA ALA A 902 0.40 21.92 -25.81
C ALA A 902 1.60 20.95 -25.83
N VAL A 903 2.38 20.91 -24.74
CA VAL A 903 3.61 20.11 -24.64
C VAL A 903 3.29 18.62 -24.45
N THR A 904 2.17 18.28 -23.81
CA THR A 904 1.82 16.87 -23.49
C THR A 904 1.76 15.99 -24.72
N ARG A 905 1.26 16.54 -25.84
CA ARG A 905 1.24 15.84 -27.12
C ARG A 905 2.64 15.64 -27.68
N PHE A 906 3.52 16.63 -27.52
CA PHE A 906 4.88 16.56 -28.03
C PHE A 906 5.75 15.55 -27.25
N VAL A 907 5.56 15.46 -25.94
CA VAL A 907 6.26 14.49 -25.08
C VAL A 907 5.57 13.12 -25.01
N GLY A 908 4.47 12.91 -25.74
CA GLY A 908 3.75 11.63 -25.75
C GLY A 908 2.95 11.33 -24.47
N ALA A 909 2.74 12.31 -23.58
CA ALA A 909 2.01 12.16 -22.33
C ALA A 909 0.48 12.25 -22.47
N GLY A 910 -0.04 12.58 -23.66
CA GLY A 910 -1.48 12.63 -23.94
C GLY A 910 -2.05 14.03 -24.07
N GLY A 911 -3.22 14.27 -23.49
CA GLY A 911 -4.00 15.52 -23.58
C GLY A 911 -3.98 16.38 -22.32
N TYR A 912 -4.93 17.32 -22.26
CA TYR A 912 -5.09 18.24 -21.12
C TYR A 912 -5.36 17.51 -19.80
N GLU A 913 -6.26 16.52 -19.80
CA GLU A 913 -6.60 15.75 -18.59
C GLU A 913 -5.40 14.96 -18.07
N ASP A 914 -4.51 14.51 -18.96
CA ASP A 914 -3.25 13.88 -18.57
C ASP A 914 -2.30 14.90 -17.94
N ALA A 915 -2.18 16.09 -18.51
CA ALA A 915 -1.41 17.20 -17.93
C ALA A 915 -1.90 17.54 -16.50
N LEU A 916 -3.23 17.59 -16.32
CA LEU A 916 -3.87 17.89 -15.05
C LEU A 916 -3.63 16.77 -14.04
N ARG A 917 -3.83 15.51 -14.44
CA ARG A 917 -3.58 14.34 -13.61
C ARG A 917 -2.12 14.28 -13.16
N THR A 918 -1.17 14.42 -14.08
CA THR A 918 0.26 14.45 -13.80
C THR A 918 0.60 15.56 -12.80
N SER A 919 0.12 16.79 -13.05
CA SER A 919 0.43 17.91 -12.14
C SER A 919 -0.21 17.73 -10.77
N ASN A 920 -1.42 17.17 -10.68
CA ASN A 920 -2.06 16.82 -9.41
C ASN A 920 -1.31 15.70 -8.67
N GLU A 921 -0.82 14.68 -9.36
CA GLU A 921 -0.02 13.61 -8.75
C GLU A 921 1.27 14.18 -8.14
N MET A 922 1.92 15.14 -8.80
CA MET A 922 3.11 15.80 -8.26
C MET A 922 2.85 16.61 -6.98
N THR A 923 1.60 17.04 -6.74
CA THR A 923 1.23 17.67 -5.46
C THR A 923 1.29 16.68 -4.30
N GLU A 924 1.22 15.38 -4.57
CA GLU A 924 1.26 14.36 -3.52
C GLU A 924 2.64 14.18 -2.90
N ILE A 925 3.70 14.63 -3.60
CA ILE A 925 5.10 14.56 -3.16
C ILE A 925 5.69 15.93 -2.83
N CYS A 926 4.89 17.00 -2.92
CA CYS A 926 5.29 18.36 -2.58
C CYS A 926 4.57 18.82 -1.32
N ILE A 927 5.25 19.63 -0.50
CA ILE A 927 4.68 20.09 0.77
C ILE A 927 3.89 21.39 0.67
N ASP A 928 4.04 22.15 -0.42
CA ASP A 928 3.32 23.42 -0.63
C ASP A 928 3.26 23.80 -2.13
N ARG A 929 2.77 25.02 -2.42
CA ARG A 929 2.73 25.64 -3.73
C ARG A 929 3.38 27.02 -3.72
N ASN A 930 4.06 27.39 -4.79
CA ASN A 930 4.70 28.71 -4.89
C ASN A 930 3.69 29.77 -5.36
N PRO A 931 3.30 30.74 -4.52
CA PRO A 931 2.28 31.74 -4.87
C PRO A 931 2.75 32.76 -5.90
N ASN A 932 4.06 32.88 -6.14
CA ASN A 932 4.60 33.85 -7.10
C ASN A 932 4.38 33.42 -8.56
N PHE A 933 4.10 32.13 -8.80
CA PHE A 933 3.97 31.54 -10.13
C PHE A 933 2.64 30.78 -10.24
N THR A 934 1.56 31.53 -10.46
CA THR A 934 0.21 30.97 -10.61
C THR A 934 -0.05 30.45 -12.01
N VAL A 935 -0.67 29.28 -12.12
CA VAL A 935 -0.98 28.63 -13.39
C VAL A 935 -2.46 28.82 -13.76
N PRO A 936 -2.81 29.61 -14.81
CA PRO A 936 -4.20 29.89 -15.14
C PRO A 936 -5.05 28.65 -15.46
N THR A 937 -4.48 27.69 -16.18
CA THR A 937 -5.11 26.40 -16.52
C THR A 937 -5.31 25.50 -15.31
N TRP A 938 -4.69 25.80 -14.17
CA TRP A 938 -4.86 25.08 -12.92
C TRP A 938 -5.67 25.89 -11.89
N ASN A 939 -6.60 26.71 -12.39
CA ASN A 939 -7.41 27.62 -11.58
C ASN A 939 -6.56 28.56 -10.70
N PHE A 940 -5.51 29.12 -11.29
CA PHE A 940 -4.57 30.06 -10.65
C PHE A 940 -3.86 29.52 -9.41
N GLN A 941 -3.81 28.20 -9.24
CA GLN A 941 -2.98 27.59 -8.21
C GLN A 941 -1.50 27.82 -8.51
N GLY A 942 -0.69 27.97 -7.45
CA GLY A 942 0.76 28.02 -7.58
C GLY A 942 1.34 26.71 -8.11
N ILE A 943 2.49 26.78 -8.78
CA ILE A 943 3.29 25.60 -9.16
C ILE A 943 3.69 24.80 -7.90
N CYS A 944 3.97 23.51 -8.08
CA CYS A 944 4.42 22.61 -7.02
C CYS A 944 5.69 23.15 -6.33
N LEU A 945 5.78 23.02 -5.00
CA LEU A 945 6.91 23.55 -4.23
C LEU A 945 7.36 22.57 -3.13
N GLY A 946 8.65 22.26 -3.14
CA GLY A 946 9.31 21.45 -2.11
C GLY A 946 9.01 19.96 -2.23
N ILE A 947 9.68 19.29 -3.17
CA ILE A 947 9.64 17.82 -3.29
C ILE A 947 10.23 17.22 -2.02
N ASP A 948 9.43 16.51 -1.22
CA ASP A 948 9.89 15.86 0.00
C ASP A 948 10.27 14.41 -0.30
N ALA A 949 11.55 14.06 -0.07
CA ALA A 949 12.04 12.71 -0.29
C ALA A 949 11.28 11.66 0.56
N ARG A 950 10.75 12.03 1.74
CA ARG A 950 9.93 11.14 2.57
C ARG A 950 8.64 10.75 1.84
N LEU A 951 7.95 11.73 1.24
CA LEU A 951 6.71 11.50 0.51
C LEU A 951 6.93 10.70 -0.79
N VAL A 952 8.04 10.96 -1.48
CA VAL A 952 8.44 10.18 -2.67
C VAL A 952 8.60 8.70 -2.32
N VAL A 953 9.35 8.40 -1.26
CA VAL A 953 9.57 7.01 -0.81
C VAL A 953 8.28 6.41 -0.25
N GLU A 954 7.56 7.13 0.62
CA GLU A 954 6.32 6.65 1.24
C GLU A 954 5.28 6.26 0.18
N LYS A 955 5.03 7.12 -0.80
CA LYS A 955 3.97 6.94 -1.80
C LYS A 955 4.40 6.16 -3.03
N GLY A 956 5.70 5.96 -3.23
CA GLY A 956 6.24 5.38 -4.47
C GLY A 956 6.04 6.25 -5.71
N ILE A 957 5.71 7.54 -5.54
CA ILE A 957 5.51 8.50 -6.62
C ILE A 957 6.82 9.25 -6.83
N THR A 958 7.39 9.17 -8.03
CA THR A 958 8.65 9.88 -8.36
C THR A 958 8.36 11.11 -9.22
N PRO A 959 9.17 12.19 -9.09
CA PRO A 959 9.01 13.40 -9.91
C PRO A 959 8.98 13.11 -11.42
N VAL A 960 8.05 13.73 -12.14
CA VAL A 960 7.98 13.63 -13.61
C VAL A 960 8.86 14.70 -14.23
N ILE A 961 9.77 14.30 -15.12
CA ILE A 961 10.70 15.20 -15.82
C ILE A 961 10.37 15.18 -17.31
N ASN A 962 10.15 16.37 -17.88
CA ASN A 962 10.02 16.52 -19.33
C ASN A 962 11.42 16.63 -19.94
N THR A 963 11.79 15.81 -20.92
CA THR A 963 13.16 15.80 -21.45
C THR A 963 13.22 15.57 -22.96
N GLY A 964 14.32 16.04 -23.57
CA GLY A 964 14.61 15.79 -24.98
C GLY A 964 15.30 14.42 -25.12
N ILE A 965 14.92 13.64 -26.12
CA ILE A 965 15.51 12.33 -26.37
C ILE A 965 16.70 12.50 -27.31
N ALA A 966 17.91 12.23 -26.80
CA ALA A 966 19.13 12.22 -27.59
C ALA A 966 19.33 10.85 -28.26
N ASN A 967 19.93 10.82 -29.46
CA ASN A 967 20.38 9.56 -30.04
C ASN A 967 21.56 9.00 -29.25
N LYS A 968 21.62 7.67 -29.06
CA LYS A 968 22.74 6.99 -28.39
C LYS A 968 24.07 7.06 -29.15
N VAL A 969 24.07 7.50 -30.40
CA VAL A 969 25.26 7.72 -31.24
C VAL A 969 25.53 9.21 -31.36
N ALA A 970 26.76 9.61 -31.06
CA ALA A 970 27.23 11.00 -31.18
C ALA A 970 27.00 11.57 -32.59
N GLY A 971 26.74 12.88 -32.66
CA GLY A 971 26.56 13.60 -33.93
C GLY A 971 25.17 13.49 -34.57
N ARG A 972 24.28 12.60 -34.10
CA ARG A 972 22.91 12.47 -34.63
C ARG A 972 21.90 13.45 -34.01
N GLY A 973 22.19 13.97 -32.83
CA GLY A 973 21.40 15.02 -32.19
C GLY A 973 20.13 14.51 -31.49
N GLN A 974 19.15 15.40 -31.36
CA GLN A 974 17.84 15.07 -30.78
C GLN A 974 17.00 14.25 -31.75
N ILE A 975 16.37 13.19 -31.24
CA ILE A 975 15.54 12.26 -32.01
C ILE A 975 14.11 12.17 -31.49
N GLY A 976 13.77 12.91 -30.45
CA GLY A 976 12.43 12.91 -29.88
C GLY A 976 12.30 13.79 -28.64
N ALA A 977 11.15 13.70 -28.00
CA ALA A 977 10.88 14.29 -26.70
C ALA A 977 9.96 13.38 -25.89
N GLY A 978 10.11 13.39 -24.58
CA GLY A 978 9.42 12.45 -23.71
C GLY A 978 9.40 12.88 -22.27
N THR A 979 8.89 11.98 -21.44
CA THR A 979 8.94 12.05 -19.99
C THR A 979 9.88 10.98 -19.46
N VAL A 980 10.48 11.26 -18.32
CA VAL A 980 11.27 10.29 -17.56
C VAL A 980 11.06 10.52 -16.08
N HIS A 981 11.26 9.48 -15.30
CA HIS A 981 11.22 9.53 -13.85
C HIS A 981 12.60 9.23 -13.28
N PRO A 982 13.02 9.87 -12.18
CA PRO A 982 14.21 9.47 -11.46
C PRO A 982 14.03 8.07 -10.87
N PRO A 983 15.11 7.28 -10.72
CA PRO A 983 15.05 6.01 -10.00
C PRO A 983 14.70 6.27 -8.53
N ILE A 984 13.72 5.53 -7.97
CA ILE A 984 13.31 5.73 -6.57
C ILE A 984 14.45 5.50 -5.57
N GLU A 985 15.42 4.66 -5.93
CA GLU A 985 16.59 4.29 -5.13
C GLU A 985 17.38 5.50 -4.60
N CYS A 986 17.49 6.59 -5.38
CA CYS A 986 18.21 7.77 -4.92
C CYS A 986 17.50 8.48 -3.76
N PHE A 987 16.16 8.45 -3.73
CA PHE A 987 15.35 8.98 -2.62
C PHE A 987 15.42 8.07 -1.41
N GLU A 988 15.36 6.75 -1.61
CA GLU A 988 15.50 5.75 -0.53
C GLU A 988 16.84 5.92 0.19
N LYS A 989 17.94 6.05 -0.56
CA LYS A 989 19.29 6.31 -0.01
C LYS A 989 19.32 7.62 0.77
N ALA A 990 18.72 8.69 0.24
CA ALA A 990 18.68 10.00 0.89
C ALA A 990 17.91 9.95 2.23
N VAL A 991 16.73 9.32 2.24
CA VAL A 991 15.88 9.19 3.43
C VAL A 991 16.57 8.34 4.51
N LYS A 992 17.19 7.21 4.14
CA LYS A 992 17.97 6.38 5.06
C LYS A 992 19.16 7.14 5.66
N ALA A 993 19.91 7.85 4.82
CA ALA A 993 21.06 8.63 5.30
C ALA A 993 20.63 9.74 6.26
N TYR A 994 19.51 10.41 5.97
CA TYR A 994 18.96 11.44 6.84
C TYR A 994 18.47 10.89 8.18
N ALA A 995 17.75 9.76 8.19
CA ALA A 995 17.34 9.09 9.42
C ALA A 995 18.55 8.69 10.27
N LYS A 996 19.62 8.17 9.63
CA LYS A 996 20.88 7.85 10.31
C LYS A 996 21.55 9.08 10.91
N LYS A 997 21.55 10.23 10.20
CA LYS A 997 22.04 11.52 10.73
C LYS A 997 21.29 11.91 12.02
N LEU A 998 19.99 11.61 12.09
CA LEU A 998 19.14 11.89 13.25
C LEU A 998 19.17 10.81 14.35
N GLY A 999 19.99 9.76 14.20
CA GLY A 999 20.23 8.74 15.22
C GLY A 999 19.41 7.46 15.09
N PHE A 1000 18.75 7.22 13.95
CA PHE A 1000 18.07 5.95 13.70
C PHE A 1000 19.06 4.83 13.33
N GLU A 1001 18.94 3.68 14.01
CA GLU A 1001 19.59 2.41 13.64
C GLU A 1001 18.47 1.38 13.36
N ALA A 1002 18.52 0.78 12.17
CA ALA A 1002 17.44 -0.04 11.62
C ALA A 1002 17.36 -1.47 12.19
#